data_AF-A0A831ZG67-F1
#
_entry.id   AF-A0A831ZG67-F1
#
_cell.length_a   1.000
_cell.length_b   1.000
_cell.length_c   1.000
_cell.angle_alpha   90.00
_cell.angle_beta   90.00
_cell.angle_gamma   90.00
#
_symmetry.space_group_name_H-M   'P 1'
#
loop_
_entity.id
_entity.type
_entity.pdbx_description
1 polymer ?
#
loop_
_entity_poly.entity_id
_entity_poly.type
_entity_poly.pdbx_seq_one_letter_code
_entity_poly.pdbx_strand_id
1 'polypeptide(L)'
;MMTRCIANSMTIQTIARCDLSIKSTGIDDRDRSYASFPLVLYGILMIVCFIFGGYAPAAIAAHDNCVATLVAERRVSELFVPSPDPSGIIYEPSSGRLIISDADVNEIPGLFTGDNIFETNLSRTLVATSTTLPINFEPAGVTLDSDTGTFYFAEDNNLRVDVLVRNHTNPGTDFDLVRQFSTVAFGNEDPEGIAFAILPDGKKALFLVDGVNHEVYQLDPGVNGIFDGVPPTGDDTVTHFDTVSKGVNDPEGIVYNDNGFLYVIGVPNTVLHEFKLDGTVIRTCDISAAAGVKLAGATMAPGSRNPDKMNLYLVDRGVDNGIDPNQNDGRLIELSIPPLLNDAPVANAGPDQTILLPGTAVLDGSNTDDGLPDPPFLVTSQWTQQGGPTIAVIANPDAEDTEVTFPLAGIYVFRLTVSDSQLSDFDDVTITVLPAETKTTSISSPVSAGSDDAEEKPDGAVIIGSIDLDLVDSGVPQTVGIRFDGVTIPQNAIIVNAYIQFTVKGKNSDPASLILEGEAVDFAQTFDNRIVNDISARPRTTARVMWSPAPWTTIGDAGVDQRTSDLTSIIQEIVERPGWFNGSALAIIVSGTGKRDAYSLDANIPTEPILHVEYVDGVVNFPPVSFLDAGTLTLNSEWKQLETQQNLQNPVLIVGTPTTHGLQPGVIQIRNQSDGTNITARFREWDYLDKLHASESIAYLLVEEGVHQLSPDAVIQAGRFQIEGTNKWKNVAFARAFADTPHVFLNLQTANGGNTAALRVRNVNQNGFEVALIEQENLIGSGHVPETAAYVAIYNPVDTGAVIFRSTASIVPYSLENSLVTHVWTDAMGQTIRLEEEQSRDKEIFHAPEKVDQMLINNNLFFSQIVSFVGADPVVTRRK
;
A
#
# COMPACT_ATOMS: atom_id res chain seq x y z
N MET A 1 -2.52 -8.91 -34.27
CA MET A 1 -1.73 -8.40 -35.41
C MET A 1 -1.80 -6.88 -35.35
N MET A 2 -0.85 -6.20 -34.70
CA MET A 2 0.36 -5.55 -35.30
C MET A 2 -0.04 -4.50 -36.36
N THR A 3 0.33 -3.21 -36.28
CA THR A 3 1.67 -2.59 -36.07
C THR A 3 1.46 -1.05 -35.84
N ARG A 4 1.93 -0.40 -34.74
CA ARG A 4 3.14 0.49 -34.55
C ARG A 4 3.34 1.59 -35.64
N CYS A 5 3.78 2.85 -35.42
CA CYS A 5 4.45 3.57 -34.31
C CYS A 5 4.47 5.12 -34.54
N ILE A 6 4.41 5.90 -33.44
CA ILE A 6 5.25 7.04 -32.96
C ILE A 6 5.48 8.31 -33.84
N ALA A 7 5.13 9.51 -33.30
CA ALA A 7 6.09 10.54 -32.82
C ALA A 7 5.47 11.91 -32.42
N ASN A 8 5.66 12.27 -31.13
CA ASN A 8 6.08 13.54 -30.51
C ASN A 8 5.42 14.93 -30.79
N SER A 9 5.05 15.54 -29.65
CA SER A 9 5.45 16.89 -29.14
C SER A 9 4.36 17.95 -28.95
N MET A 10 4.30 18.45 -27.69
CA MET A 10 3.93 19.78 -27.19
C MET A 10 2.67 20.47 -27.76
N THR A 11 1.70 20.86 -26.91
CA THR A 11 1.68 22.13 -26.14
C THR A 11 0.26 22.36 -25.58
N ILE A 12 0.20 22.91 -24.37
CA ILE A 12 -0.98 23.43 -23.68
C ILE A 12 -1.67 24.53 -24.50
N GLN A 13 -2.98 24.42 -24.78
CA GLN A 13 -3.90 25.57 -24.79
C GLN A 13 -5.39 25.20 -25.00
N THR A 14 -6.23 25.80 -24.16
CA THR A 14 -7.64 26.20 -24.37
C THR A 14 -8.76 25.19 -24.05
N ILE A 15 -9.35 25.35 -22.86
CA ILE A 15 -10.69 24.86 -22.50
C ILE A 15 -11.73 25.70 -23.27
N ALA A 16 -12.50 25.05 -24.14
CA ALA A 16 -13.69 25.63 -24.75
C ALA A 16 -14.89 25.47 -23.80
N ARG A 17 -15.56 26.60 -23.50
CA ARG A 17 -16.86 26.64 -22.82
C ARG A 17 -17.95 26.15 -23.77
N CYS A 18 -18.80 25.25 -23.30
CA CYS A 18 -20.11 24.96 -23.88
C CYS A 18 -21.17 25.66 -23.02
N ASP A 19 -21.87 26.64 -23.60
CA ASP A 19 -23.04 27.29 -23.03
C ASP A 19 -24.26 26.37 -23.13
N LEU A 20 -25.00 26.19 -22.03
CA LEU A 20 -26.37 25.67 -22.05
C LEU A 20 -27.33 26.83 -21.73
N SER A 21 -28.15 27.22 -22.70
CA SER A 21 -29.18 28.26 -22.54
C SER A 21 -30.47 27.64 -22.00
N ILE A 22 -31.02 28.21 -20.92
CA ILE A 22 -32.44 28.03 -20.56
C ILE A 22 -33.15 29.37 -20.81
N LYS A 23 -34.12 29.33 -21.73
CA LYS A 23 -35.08 30.41 -21.98
C LYS A 23 -36.24 30.29 -20.99
N SER A 24 -36.53 31.37 -20.26
CA SER A 24 -37.89 31.67 -19.82
C SER A 24 -38.10 33.20 -19.81
N THR A 25 -39.15 33.68 -20.49
CA THR A 25 -39.72 35.02 -20.26
C THR A 25 -41.18 35.09 -20.73
N GLY A 26 -42.01 35.71 -19.88
CA GLY A 26 -43.31 36.32 -20.16
C GLY A 26 -44.32 35.92 -19.08
N ILE A 27 -44.88 36.78 -18.23
CA ILE A 27 -45.49 38.12 -18.44
C ILE A 27 -45.53 38.84 -17.06
N ASP A 28 -44.91 40.01 -16.91
CA ASP A 28 -45.49 41.36 -16.70
C ASP A 28 -46.41 41.53 -15.49
N ASP A 29 -45.93 42.22 -14.45
CA ASP A 29 -46.76 43.18 -13.72
C ASP A 29 -45.93 44.32 -13.11
N ARG A 30 -46.52 45.52 -13.13
CA ARG A 30 -45.89 46.82 -12.89
C ARG A 30 -45.95 47.23 -11.42
N ASP A 31 -44.88 47.79 -10.89
CA ASP A 31 -44.76 49.17 -10.39
C ASP A 31 -43.66 49.31 -9.32
N ARG A 32 -42.80 50.34 -9.52
CA ARG A 32 -42.10 51.18 -8.51
C ARG A 32 -41.25 50.48 -7.43
N SER A 33 -40.01 50.81 -7.12
CA SER A 33 -39.05 51.85 -7.51
C SER A 33 -37.95 51.77 -6.43
N TYR A 34 -36.69 51.45 -6.76
CA TYR A 34 -35.55 51.79 -5.90
C TYR A 34 -34.33 52.19 -6.74
N ALA A 35 -33.75 53.32 -6.35
CA ALA A 35 -32.71 54.04 -7.03
C ALA A 35 -31.31 53.50 -6.64
N SER A 36 -30.52 53.16 -7.66
CA SER A 36 -29.09 53.45 -7.90
C SER A 36 -28.13 53.68 -6.72
N PHE A 37 -27.02 52.91 -6.66
CA PHE A 37 -25.62 53.31 -6.99
C PHE A 37 -24.61 52.15 -6.68
N PRO A 38 -23.35 52.14 -7.19
CA PRO A 38 -22.82 51.02 -7.98
C PRO A 38 -21.55 50.35 -7.42
N LEU A 39 -21.12 49.30 -8.12
CA LEU A 39 -19.82 48.62 -8.04
C LEU A 39 -18.63 49.57 -7.91
N VAL A 40 -17.76 49.33 -6.91
CA VAL A 40 -16.30 49.34 -7.05
C VAL A 40 -15.72 48.35 -6.02
N LEU A 41 -14.97 47.34 -6.50
CA LEU A 41 -13.56 47.04 -6.12
C LEU A 41 -13.26 45.53 -6.23
N TYR A 42 -12.52 45.19 -7.28
CA TYR A 42 -11.72 43.97 -7.38
C TYR A 42 -10.38 44.23 -6.67
N GLY A 43 -9.92 43.27 -5.87
CA GLY A 43 -8.51 43.10 -5.56
C GLY A 43 -8.13 43.09 -4.07
N ILE A 44 -7.47 42.00 -3.69
CA ILE A 44 -6.70 41.72 -2.46
C ILE A 44 -7.46 40.94 -1.39
N LEU A 45 -7.26 39.62 -1.36
CA LEU A 45 -7.09 38.89 -0.11
C LEU A 45 -6.24 37.61 -0.33
N MET A 46 -4.99 37.67 0.08
CA MET A 46 -4.17 36.51 0.41
C MET A 46 -3.37 36.93 1.65
N ILE A 47 -3.31 36.02 2.62
CA ILE A 47 -2.54 36.04 3.88
C ILE A 47 -3.34 36.44 5.14
N VAL A 48 -3.18 35.57 6.15
CA VAL A 48 -3.64 35.56 7.56
C VAL A 48 -4.96 34.82 7.83
N CYS A 49 -4.85 33.53 8.14
CA CYS A 49 -5.34 32.96 9.42
C CYS A 49 -4.93 31.49 9.55
N PHE A 50 -3.79 31.26 10.20
CA PHE A 50 -3.59 30.09 11.07
C PHE A 50 -4.03 30.51 12.49
N ILE A 51 -4.48 29.54 13.29
CA ILE A 51 -4.95 29.63 14.69
C ILE A 51 -6.47 29.88 14.83
N PHE A 52 -7.26 28.81 14.67
CA PHE A 52 -8.18 28.25 15.67
C PHE A 52 -8.89 27.06 15.01
N GLY A 53 -8.76 25.87 15.61
CA GLY A 53 -9.46 24.67 15.18
C GLY A 53 -10.98 24.89 15.26
N GLY A 54 -11.60 24.95 14.10
CA GLY A 54 -13.05 24.85 13.94
C GLY A 54 -13.34 23.53 13.25
N TYR A 55 -14.00 22.62 13.95
CA TYR A 55 -14.62 21.43 13.39
C TYR A 55 -15.42 21.84 12.15
N ALA A 56 -14.98 21.40 10.97
CA ALA A 56 -15.90 21.26 9.86
C ALA A 56 -16.87 20.13 10.26
N PRO A 57 -18.20 20.35 10.27
CA PRO A 57 -19.11 19.23 10.44
C PRO A 57 -18.87 18.28 9.26
N ALA A 58 -18.81 16.99 9.57
CA ALA A 58 -18.76 15.93 8.57
C ALA A 58 -19.80 16.22 7.49
N ALA A 59 -19.39 16.18 6.23
CA ALA A 59 -20.33 16.18 5.13
C ALA A 59 -21.25 14.97 5.35
N ILE A 60 -22.55 15.23 5.49
CA ILE A 60 -23.58 14.19 5.49
C ILE A 60 -23.39 13.42 4.18
N ALA A 61 -23.12 12.12 4.28
CA ALA A 61 -22.96 11.23 3.15
C ALA A 61 -24.16 11.41 2.20
N ALA A 62 -23.88 11.47 0.90
CA ALA A 62 -24.92 11.56 -0.10
C ALA A 62 -25.81 10.32 0.01
N HIS A 63 -27.11 10.49 0.26
CA HIS A 63 -28.07 9.40 0.19
C HIS A 63 -28.05 8.83 -1.23
N ASP A 64 -27.71 7.54 -1.35
CA ASP A 64 -27.85 6.84 -2.62
C ASP A 64 -29.31 6.87 -3.05
N ASN A 65 -29.57 7.25 -4.30
CA ASN A 65 -30.91 7.29 -4.85
C ASN A 65 -31.10 6.12 -5.80
N CYS A 66 -32.14 5.34 -5.57
CA CYS A 66 -32.49 4.17 -6.38
C CYS A 66 -33.72 4.48 -7.26
N VAL A 67 -33.87 3.78 -8.39
CA VAL A 67 -35.06 3.89 -9.26
C VAL A 67 -35.66 2.50 -9.43
N ALA A 68 -36.87 2.31 -8.90
CA ALA A 68 -37.60 1.06 -9.05
C ALA A 68 -38.23 0.97 -10.46
N THR A 69 -38.33 -0.26 -10.98
CA THR A 69 -38.91 -0.49 -12.31
C THR A 69 -40.18 -1.32 -12.23
N LEU A 70 -41.23 -0.89 -12.93
CA LEU A 70 -42.48 -1.64 -13.00
C LEU A 70 -42.26 -2.99 -13.70
N VAL A 71 -42.51 -4.08 -12.98
CA VAL A 71 -42.42 -5.43 -13.53
C VAL A 71 -43.76 -5.83 -14.13
N ALA A 72 -44.83 -5.76 -13.35
CA ALA A 72 -46.19 -6.05 -13.80
C ALA A 72 -47.24 -5.49 -12.83
N GLU A 73 -48.45 -5.29 -13.32
CA GLU A 73 -49.62 -4.84 -12.56
C GLU A 73 -50.86 -5.67 -12.89
N ARG A 74 -51.83 -5.69 -11.97
CA ARG A 74 -53.16 -6.27 -12.15
C ARG A 74 -54.18 -5.42 -11.40
N ARG A 75 -55.30 -5.08 -12.05
CA ARG A 75 -56.48 -4.59 -11.34
C ARG A 75 -57.07 -5.75 -10.54
N VAL A 76 -56.98 -5.68 -9.21
CA VAL A 76 -57.58 -6.69 -8.33
C VAL A 76 -59.10 -6.53 -8.26
N SER A 77 -59.58 -5.34 -8.62
CA SER A 77 -60.97 -5.01 -8.88
C SER A 77 -61.59 -5.75 -10.09
N GLU A 78 -60.76 -6.37 -10.94
CA GLU A 78 -61.17 -7.18 -12.10
C GLU A 78 -60.94 -8.70 -11.88
N LEU A 79 -60.65 -9.13 -10.66
CA LEU A 79 -60.62 -10.55 -10.33
C LEU A 79 -62.03 -11.16 -10.45
N PHE A 80 -62.09 -12.49 -10.53
CA PHE A 80 -63.37 -13.20 -10.62
C PHE A 80 -64.27 -12.90 -9.42
N VAL A 81 -63.67 -12.79 -8.22
CA VAL A 81 -64.25 -12.10 -7.07
C VAL A 81 -63.44 -10.81 -6.88
N PRO A 82 -64.01 -9.63 -7.12
CA PRO A 82 -63.30 -8.36 -7.05
C PRO A 82 -62.83 -8.00 -5.64
N SER A 83 -61.60 -7.49 -5.54
CA SER A 83 -61.12 -6.70 -4.40
C SER A 83 -61.07 -5.23 -4.86
N PRO A 84 -62.10 -4.42 -4.52
CA PRO A 84 -62.19 -3.04 -4.97
C PRO A 84 -61.20 -2.10 -4.28
N ASP A 85 -60.87 -2.35 -3.00
CA ASP A 85 -60.12 -1.43 -2.14
C ASP A 85 -59.07 -2.16 -1.29
N PRO A 86 -58.02 -2.72 -1.91
CA PRO A 86 -57.03 -3.53 -1.21
C PRO A 86 -56.17 -2.67 -0.26
N SER A 87 -56.14 -3.03 1.02
CA SER A 87 -55.47 -2.30 2.10
C SER A 87 -54.15 -2.97 2.53
N GLY A 88 -54.14 -4.29 2.69
CA GLY A 88 -52.96 -5.04 3.13
C GLY A 88 -52.52 -6.10 2.13
N ILE A 89 -51.23 -6.46 2.15
CA ILE A 89 -50.71 -7.56 1.34
C ILE A 89 -49.51 -8.24 2.01
N ILE A 90 -49.47 -9.57 1.96
CA ILE A 90 -48.30 -10.39 2.36
C ILE A 90 -48.00 -11.47 1.34
N TYR A 91 -46.80 -12.03 1.42
CA TYR A 91 -46.44 -13.29 0.77
C TYR A 91 -46.41 -14.43 1.80
N GLU A 92 -47.10 -15.54 1.50
CA GLU A 92 -47.08 -16.76 2.31
C GLU A 92 -46.13 -17.79 1.66
N PRO A 93 -44.91 -18.00 2.19
CA PRO A 93 -43.91 -18.87 1.55
C PRO A 93 -44.35 -20.33 1.44
N SER A 94 -45.13 -20.82 2.39
CA SER A 94 -45.59 -22.21 2.45
C SER A 94 -46.53 -22.57 1.28
N SER A 95 -47.30 -21.61 0.77
CA SER A 95 -48.24 -21.79 -0.33
C SER A 95 -47.78 -21.13 -1.64
N GLY A 96 -46.80 -20.23 -1.56
CA GLY A 96 -46.30 -19.44 -2.69
C GLY A 96 -47.32 -18.41 -3.19
N ARG A 97 -48.21 -17.93 -2.31
CA ARG A 97 -49.33 -17.04 -2.65
C ARG A 97 -49.14 -15.65 -2.06
N LEU A 98 -49.69 -14.66 -2.73
CA LEU A 98 -49.93 -13.33 -2.17
C LEU A 98 -51.32 -13.33 -1.53
N ILE A 99 -51.40 -12.87 -0.29
CA ILE A 99 -52.65 -12.72 0.44
C ILE A 99 -52.91 -11.23 0.58
N ILE A 100 -54.08 -10.79 0.11
CA ILE A 100 -54.49 -9.39 0.09
C ILE A 100 -55.68 -9.25 1.03
N SER A 101 -55.64 -8.28 1.94
CA SER A 101 -56.80 -7.84 2.71
C SER A 101 -57.43 -6.62 2.04
N ASP A 102 -58.74 -6.52 2.14
CA ASP A 102 -59.54 -5.42 1.61
C ASP A 102 -60.39 -4.88 2.76
N ALA A 103 -60.07 -3.67 3.22
CA ALA A 103 -60.68 -3.09 4.42
C ALA A 103 -62.16 -2.74 4.20
N ASP A 104 -62.53 -2.29 2.99
CA ASP A 104 -63.84 -1.67 2.76
C ASP A 104 -64.69 -2.39 1.70
N VAL A 105 -64.36 -3.63 1.32
CA VAL A 105 -65.15 -4.39 0.34
C VAL A 105 -66.61 -4.54 0.76
N ASN A 106 -66.90 -4.67 2.06
CA ASN A 106 -68.27 -4.78 2.61
C ASN A 106 -69.07 -3.48 2.51
N GLU A 107 -68.42 -2.35 2.24
CA GLU A 107 -69.07 -1.06 2.03
C GLU A 107 -69.63 -0.88 0.61
N ILE A 108 -69.38 -1.85 -0.28
CA ILE A 108 -69.87 -1.86 -1.65
C ILE A 108 -70.86 -3.03 -1.86
N PRO A 109 -72.16 -2.86 -1.50
CA PRO A 109 -73.14 -3.94 -1.53
C PRO A 109 -73.33 -4.63 -2.89
N GLY A 110 -72.95 -3.95 -3.98
CA GLY A 110 -73.05 -4.48 -5.34
C GLY A 110 -71.92 -5.44 -5.73
N LEU A 111 -70.80 -5.43 -5.01
CA LEU A 111 -69.61 -6.25 -5.28
C LEU A 111 -69.29 -7.22 -4.15
N PHE A 112 -69.70 -6.90 -2.92
CA PHE A 112 -69.39 -7.71 -1.75
C PHE A 112 -70.01 -9.13 -1.83
N THR A 113 -69.16 -10.15 -1.74
CA THR A 113 -69.58 -11.57 -1.79
C THR A 113 -69.44 -12.32 -0.47
N GLY A 114 -69.10 -11.65 0.63
CA GLY A 114 -68.91 -12.27 1.95
C GLY A 114 -67.45 -12.44 2.39
N ASP A 115 -66.50 -12.16 1.50
CA ASP A 115 -65.06 -12.36 1.72
C ASP A 115 -64.34 -11.01 1.64
N ASN A 116 -63.33 -10.83 2.50
CA ASN A 116 -62.45 -9.65 2.56
C ASN A 116 -60.96 -10.00 2.50
N ILE A 117 -60.63 -11.29 2.29
CA ILE A 117 -59.28 -11.79 2.08
C ILE A 117 -59.20 -12.50 0.73
N PHE A 118 -58.23 -12.12 -0.09
CA PHE A 118 -58.07 -12.58 -1.46
C PHE A 118 -56.68 -13.19 -1.66
N GLU A 119 -56.61 -14.43 -2.13
CA GLU A 119 -55.33 -15.09 -2.39
C GLU A 119 -55.06 -15.15 -3.89
N THR A 120 -53.89 -14.69 -4.30
CA THR A 120 -53.43 -14.79 -5.69
C THR A 120 -52.12 -15.58 -5.77
N ASN A 121 -51.87 -16.20 -6.91
CA ASN A 121 -50.50 -16.65 -7.23
C ASN A 121 -49.63 -15.45 -7.66
N LEU A 122 -48.32 -15.63 -7.80
CA LEU A 122 -47.41 -14.56 -8.26
C LEU A 122 -47.73 -14.03 -9.68
N SER A 123 -48.46 -14.80 -10.48
CA SER A 123 -49.03 -14.38 -11.77
C SER A 123 -50.33 -13.57 -11.63
N ARG A 124 -50.74 -13.25 -10.39
CA ARG A 124 -51.88 -12.39 -10.02
C ARG A 124 -53.24 -12.94 -10.42
N THR A 125 -53.34 -14.26 -10.54
CA THR A 125 -54.61 -14.96 -10.73
C THR A 125 -55.18 -15.31 -9.37
N LEU A 126 -56.45 -15.01 -9.14
CA LEU A 126 -57.19 -15.40 -7.94
C LEU A 126 -57.19 -16.94 -7.80
N VAL A 127 -56.82 -17.42 -6.61
CA VAL A 127 -56.75 -18.84 -6.25
C VAL A 127 -57.84 -19.20 -5.25
N ALA A 128 -58.05 -18.35 -4.24
CA ALA A 128 -59.02 -18.55 -3.19
C ALA A 128 -59.46 -17.21 -2.60
N THR A 129 -60.60 -17.21 -1.93
CA THR A 129 -61.07 -16.12 -1.07
C THR A 129 -61.37 -16.69 0.32
N SER A 130 -61.30 -15.83 1.34
CA SER A 130 -61.65 -16.17 2.71
C SER A 130 -62.15 -14.93 3.46
N THR A 131 -62.68 -15.13 4.65
CA THR A 131 -63.29 -14.05 5.43
C THR A 131 -62.71 -13.94 6.85
N THR A 132 -62.37 -12.71 7.24
CA THR A 132 -62.10 -12.35 8.65
C THR A 132 -63.26 -11.60 9.29
N LEU A 133 -64.29 -11.23 8.52
CA LEU A 133 -65.41 -10.36 8.95
C LEU A 133 -66.10 -10.71 10.27
N PRO A 134 -66.25 -12.00 10.69
CA PRO A 134 -66.80 -12.30 12.00
C PRO A 134 -65.96 -11.77 13.18
N ILE A 135 -64.70 -11.41 12.91
CA ILE A 135 -63.67 -11.03 13.90
C ILE A 135 -63.13 -9.62 13.61
N ASN A 136 -62.75 -9.35 12.36
CA ASN A 136 -62.12 -8.12 11.91
C ASN A 136 -62.87 -7.59 10.67
N PHE A 137 -63.47 -6.41 10.81
CA PHE A 137 -64.27 -5.80 9.76
C PHE A 137 -63.43 -4.99 8.77
N GLU A 138 -62.36 -4.36 9.24
CA GLU A 138 -61.51 -3.46 8.45
C GLU A 138 -60.03 -3.84 8.61
N PRO A 139 -59.56 -4.90 7.92
CA PRO A 139 -58.17 -5.32 7.99
C PRO A 139 -57.26 -4.36 7.20
N ALA A 140 -56.86 -3.25 7.81
CA ALA A 140 -55.98 -2.22 7.25
C ALA A 140 -54.61 -2.78 6.83
N GLY A 141 -54.03 -3.66 7.66
CA GLY A 141 -52.76 -4.32 7.39
C GLY A 141 -52.81 -5.81 7.73
N VAL A 142 -51.93 -6.60 7.11
CA VAL A 142 -51.76 -8.03 7.41
C VAL A 142 -50.27 -8.39 7.44
N THR A 143 -49.87 -9.29 8.34
CA THR A 143 -48.58 -9.97 8.35
C THR A 143 -48.68 -11.41 8.86
N LEU A 144 -47.63 -12.20 8.64
CA LEU A 144 -47.61 -13.64 8.92
C LEU A 144 -46.28 -14.04 9.57
N ASP A 145 -46.37 -14.69 10.73
CA ASP A 145 -45.30 -15.57 11.22
C ASP A 145 -45.44 -16.93 10.53
N SER A 146 -44.65 -17.13 9.47
CA SER A 146 -44.74 -18.34 8.64
C SER A 146 -44.31 -19.62 9.36
N ASP A 147 -43.51 -19.50 10.42
CA ASP A 147 -43.06 -20.66 11.20
C ASP A 147 -44.20 -21.23 12.04
N THR A 148 -45.10 -20.36 12.52
CA THR A 148 -46.22 -20.77 13.37
C THR A 148 -47.56 -20.78 12.64
N GLY A 149 -47.66 -20.17 11.46
CA GLY A 149 -48.92 -19.95 10.75
C GLY A 149 -49.81 -18.90 11.42
N THR A 150 -49.23 -18.01 12.22
CA THR A 150 -49.96 -16.96 12.96
C THR A 150 -50.06 -15.71 12.12
N PHE A 151 -51.28 -15.27 11.84
CA PHE A 151 -51.55 -14.01 11.18
C PHE A 151 -51.74 -12.89 12.20
N TYR A 152 -51.30 -11.70 11.84
CA TYR A 152 -51.55 -10.48 12.58
C TYR A 152 -52.20 -9.49 11.63
N PHE A 153 -53.37 -8.99 12.01
CA PHE A 153 -54.10 -7.99 11.25
C PHE A 153 -54.16 -6.70 12.05
N ALA A 154 -53.73 -5.60 11.44
CA ALA A 154 -54.02 -4.28 11.98
C ALA A 154 -55.49 -3.93 11.69
N GLU A 155 -56.13 -3.28 12.64
CA GLU A 155 -57.52 -2.84 12.56
C GLU A 155 -57.60 -1.41 13.10
N ASP A 156 -57.79 -0.49 12.18
CA ASP A 156 -57.76 0.95 12.33
C ASP A 156 -59.02 1.48 13.02
N ASN A 157 -60.20 0.93 12.72
CA ASN A 157 -61.44 1.45 13.29
C ASN A 157 -61.63 1.20 14.80
N ASN A 158 -61.09 0.10 15.34
CA ASN A 158 -61.10 -0.23 16.76
C ASN A 158 -59.70 -0.17 17.41
N LEU A 159 -58.69 0.30 16.67
CA LEU A 159 -57.35 0.61 17.18
C LEU A 159 -56.70 -0.56 17.91
N ARG A 160 -56.55 -1.68 17.20
CA ARG A 160 -56.03 -2.93 17.75
C ARG A 160 -55.30 -3.77 16.70
N VAL A 161 -54.58 -4.77 17.18
CA VAL A 161 -54.06 -5.88 16.36
C VAL A 161 -54.81 -7.15 16.70
N ASP A 162 -55.32 -7.82 15.69
CA ASP A 162 -56.00 -9.11 15.75
C ASP A 162 -55.03 -10.24 15.39
N VAL A 163 -54.80 -11.17 16.32
CA VAL A 163 -53.93 -12.33 16.13
C VAL A 163 -54.78 -13.55 15.79
N LEU A 164 -54.65 -14.04 14.56
CA LEU A 164 -55.52 -15.07 13.98
C LEU A 164 -54.73 -16.30 13.52
N VAL A 165 -55.40 -17.44 13.41
CA VAL A 165 -54.89 -18.65 12.75
C VAL A 165 -55.92 -19.18 11.76
N ARG A 166 -55.48 -19.75 10.63
CA ARG A 166 -56.40 -20.34 9.64
C ARG A 166 -57.17 -21.52 10.26
N ASN A 167 -58.49 -21.50 10.14
CA ASN A 167 -59.37 -22.58 10.57
C ASN A 167 -59.66 -23.52 9.39
N HIS A 168 -59.09 -24.73 9.43
CA HIS A 168 -59.29 -25.72 8.37
C HIS A 168 -60.51 -26.64 8.58
N THR A 169 -61.32 -26.40 9.61
CA THR A 169 -62.30 -27.38 10.10
C THR A 169 -63.77 -26.96 9.98
N ASN A 170 -64.08 -25.66 9.88
CA ASN A 170 -65.45 -25.14 9.83
C ASN A 170 -65.72 -24.29 8.57
N PRO A 171 -66.68 -24.67 7.70
CA PRO A 171 -67.09 -23.84 6.58
C PRO A 171 -67.76 -22.55 7.06
N GLY A 172 -67.23 -21.37 6.68
CA GLY A 172 -67.79 -20.05 7.00
C GLY A 172 -67.11 -19.31 8.16
N THR A 173 -66.07 -19.89 8.77
CA THR A 173 -65.14 -19.22 9.68
C THR A 173 -63.73 -19.62 9.26
N ASP A 174 -63.13 -18.88 8.33
CA ASP A 174 -61.84 -19.28 7.75
C ASP A 174 -60.64 -18.96 8.66
N PHE A 175 -60.87 -18.11 9.67
CA PHE A 175 -59.90 -17.75 10.70
C PHE A 175 -60.50 -17.92 12.10
N ASP A 176 -59.68 -18.39 13.03
CA ASP A 176 -59.98 -18.44 14.47
C ASP A 176 -59.19 -17.34 15.19
N LEU A 177 -59.88 -16.59 16.06
CA LEU A 177 -59.26 -15.58 16.91
C LEU A 177 -58.41 -16.25 18.00
N VAL A 178 -57.12 -15.91 18.04
CA VAL A 178 -56.20 -16.33 19.11
C VAL A 178 -56.20 -15.31 20.23
N ARG A 179 -55.95 -14.04 19.91
CA ARG A 179 -55.96 -12.91 20.87
C ARG A 179 -56.03 -11.57 20.16
N GLN A 180 -56.24 -10.50 20.93
CA GLN A 180 -56.26 -9.12 20.45
C GLN A 180 -55.53 -8.24 21.46
N PHE A 181 -54.86 -7.19 20.99
CA PHE A 181 -54.25 -6.18 21.87
C PHE A 181 -54.39 -4.78 21.27
N SER A 182 -54.49 -3.78 22.14
CA SER A 182 -54.79 -2.40 21.76
C SER A 182 -53.54 -1.65 21.30
N THR A 183 -53.65 -0.87 20.23
CA THR A 183 -52.57 -0.03 19.69
C THR A 183 -52.45 1.30 20.41
N VAL A 184 -53.59 1.89 20.82
CA VAL A 184 -53.60 3.13 21.63
C VAL A 184 -52.92 3.00 22.97
N ALA A 185 -52.76 1.76 23.48
CA ALA A 185 -52.05 1.51 24.73
C ALA A 185 -50.58 1.93 24.69
N PHE A 186 -49.98 2.02 23.50
CA PHE A 186 -48.61 2.46 23.28
C PHE A 186 -48.51 3.68 22.35
N GLY A 187 -49.62 4.38 22.10
CA GLY A 187 -49.65 5.65 21.37
C GLY A 187 -49.98 5.55 19.88
N ASN A 188 -50.15 4.35 19.32
CA ASN A 188 -50.56 4.20 17.93
C ASN A 188 -52.08 4.37 17.80
N GLU A 189 -52.51 5.48 17.17
CA GLU A 189 -53.91 5.91 17.06
C GLU A 189 -54.49 5.73 15.65
N ASP A 190 -53.71 5.17 14.72
CA ASP A 190 -54.10 4.94 13.33
C ASP A 190 -53.31 3.76 12.72
N PRO A 191 -53.55 2.52 13.18
CA PRO A 191 -52.73 1.37 12.80
C PRO A 191 -53.02 0.90 11.37
N GLU A 192 -52.04 1.08 10.48
CA GLU A 192 -52.14 0.73 9.06
C GLU A 192 -51.32 -0.54 8.73
N GLY A 193 -50.29 -0.45 7.88
CA GLY A 193 -49.38 -1.54 7.57
C GLY A 193 -48.69 -2.17 8.79
N ILE A 194 -48.59 -3.49 8.78
CA ILE A 194 -47.93 -4.29 9.82
C ILE A 194 -46.94 -5.26 9.19
N ALA A 195 -45.77 -5.48 9.82
CA ALA A 195 -44.74 -6.39 9.35
C ALA A 195 -44.17 -7.24 10.50
N PHE A 196 -44.15 -8.56 10.31
CA PHE A 196 -43.45 -9.50 11.19
C PHE A 196 -42.01 -9.69 10.74
N ALA A 197 -41.10 -9.74 11.70
CA ALA A 197 -39.68 -9.93 11.45
C ALA A 197 -39.07 -10.95 12.41
N ILE A 198 -38.10 -11.72 11.89
CA ILE A 198 -37.07 -12.38 12.68
C ILE A 198 -35.80 -11.56 12.52
N LEU A 199 -35.37 -10.91 13.61
CA LEU A 199 -34.18 -10.07 13.63
C LEU A 199 -32.89 -10.91 13.51
N PRO A 200 -31.74 -10.32 13.13
CA PRO A 200 -30.48 -11.06 13.00
C PRO A 200 -30.02 -11.80 14.26
N ASP A 201 -30.44 -11.34 15.45
CA ASP A 201 -30.17 -12.00 16.73
C ASP A 201 -31.15 -13.15 17.06
N GLY A 202 -32.08 -13.44 16.14
CA GLY A 202 -33.11 -14.48 16.25
C GLY A 202 -34.36 -14.06 17.03
N LYS A 203 -34.47 -12.81 17.50
CA LYS A 203 -35.68 -12.33 18.18
C LYS A 203 -36.79 -12.03 17.19
N LYS A 204 -38.03 -12.17 17.66
CA LYS A 204 -39.23 -11.77 16.91
C LYS A 204 -39.51 -10.30 17.15
N ALA A 205 -40.00 -9.59 16.15
CA ALA A 205 -40.54 -8.25 16.28
C ALA A 205 -41.77 -8.07 15.38
N LEU A 206 -42.68 -7.19 15.80
CA LEU A 206 -43.73 -6.63 14.93
C LEU A 206 -43.43 -5.15 14.70
N PHE A 207 -43.53 -4.71 13.45
CA PHE A 207 -43.46 -3.31 13.08
C PHE A 207 -44.84 -2.86 12.62
N LEU A 208 -45.34 -1.75 13.16
CA LEU A 208 -46.66 -1.21 12.86
C LEU A 208 -46.52 0.28 12.53
N VAL A 209 -47.08 0.71 11.41
CA VAL A 209 -47.11 2.13 11.05
C VAL A 209 -48.32 2.84 11.67
N ASP A 210 -48.17 4.13 11.92
CA ASP A 210 -49.25 5.03 12.34
C ASP A 210 -49.43 6.14 11.29
N GLY A 211 -50.55 6.10 10.56
CA GLY A 211 -50.85 7.02 9.46
C GLY A 211 -50.96 8.48 9.95
N VAL A 212 -51.68 8.71 11.04
CA VAL A 212 -51.92 10.05 11.61
C VAL A 212 -50.72 10.61 12.38
N ASN A 213 -50.10 9.85 13.28
CA ASN A 213 -48.99 10.31 14.10
C ASN A 213 -47.66 10.29 13.34
N HIS A 214 -47.61 9.59 12.21
CA HIS A 214 -46.45 9.48 11.34
C HIS A 214 -45.25 8.82 12.02
N GLU A 215 -45.47 7.61 12.52
CA GLU A 215 -44.47 6.86 13.26
C GLU A 215 -44.41 5.40 12.81
N VAL A 216 -43.25 4.77 13.01
CA VAL A 216 -43.13 3.32 12.98
C VAL A 216 -42.89 2.84 14.41
N TYR A 217 -43.75 1.93 14.87
CA TYR A 217 -43.65 1.29 16.18
C TYR A 217 -43.04 -0.10 16.02
N GLN A 218 -41.96 -0.38 16.74
CA GLN A 218 -41.42 -1.73 16.92
C GLN A 218 -41.91 -2.28 18.25
N LEU A 219 -42.64 -3.39 18.19
CA LEU A 219 -43.06 -4.20 19.32
C LEU A 219 -42.14 -5.41 19.41
N ASP A 220 -41.49 -5.57 20.55
CA ASP A 220 -40.75 -6.79 20.90
C ASP A 220 -41.60 -7.59 21.91
N PRO A 221 -41.76 -8.91 21.72
CA PRO A 221 -42.56 -9.71 22.62
C PRO A 221 -41.90 -9.76 23.99
N GLY A 222 -42.71 -9.72 25.04
CA GLY A 222 -42.22 -9.74 26.41
C GLY A 222 -41.60 -11.07 26.84
N VAL A 223 -41.51 -11.27 28.16
CA VAL A 223 -40.85 -12.46 28.76
C VAL A 223 -41.59 -13.75 28.39
N ASN A 224 -42.89 -13.67 28.12
CA ASN A 224 -43.72 -14.78 27.68
C ASN A 224 -43.48 -15.20 26.21
N GLY A 225 -42.75 -14.40 25.42
CA GLY A 225 -42.45 -14.65 24.00
C GLY A 225 -43.65 -14.57 23.06
N ILE A 226 -44.75 -13.92 23.47
CA ILE A 226 -45.96 -13.73 22.66
C ILE A 226 -46.29 -12.25 22.55
N PHE A 227 -46.79 -11.81 21.39
CA PHE A 227 -47.33 -10.46 21.24
C PHE A 227 -48.73 -10.40 21.85
N ASP A 228 -48.87 -9.76 23.01
CA ASP A 228 -50.13 -9.57 23.75
C ASP A 228 -50.36 -8.13 24.27
N GLY A 229 -49.56 -7.19 23.77
CA GLY A 229 -49.64 -5.76 24.06
C GLY A 229 -48.78 -5.33 25.25
N VAL A 230 -48.83 -4.05 25.57
CA VAL A 230 -48.03 -3.46 26.66
C VAL A 230 -48.73 -3.59 28.04
N PRO A 231 -48.00 -3.38 29.15
CA PRO A 231 -48.61 -3.35 30.49
C PRO A 231 -49.77 -2.33 30.60
N PRO A 232 -50.85 -2.66 31.34
CA PRO A 232 -51.00 -3.80 32.25
C PRO A 232 -51.62 -5.06 31.62
N THR A 233 -51.99 -5.04 30.34
CA THR A 233 -52.72 -6.14 29.68
C THR A 233 -51.81 -7.19 29.05
N GLY A 234 -50.58 -6.80 28.69
CA GLY A 234 -49.52 -7.69 28.22
C GLY A 234 -48.15 -7.29 28.78
N ASP A 235 -47.08 -7.83 28.23
CA ASP A 235 -45.70 -7.56 28.64
C ASP A 235 -44.74 -7.16 27.50
N ASP A 236 -45.29 -6.84 26.32
CA ASP A 236 -44.52 -6.36 25.18
C ASP A 236 -43.83 -5.04 25.48
N THR A 237 -42.66 -4.85 24.87
CA THR A 237 -41.93 -3.57 24.92
C THR A 237 -42.00 -2.89 23.57
N VAL A 238 -42.16 -1.56 23.59
CA VAL A 238 -42.37 -0.77 22.38
C VAL A 238 -41.32 0.32 22.28
N THR A 239 -40.74 0.44 21.09
CA THR A 239 -39.94 1.59 20.67
C THR A 239 -40.54 2.15 19.38
N HIS A 240 -40.24 3.40 19.05
CA HIS A 240 -40.77 4.03 17.85
C HIS A 240 -39.84 5.11 17.31
N PHE A 241 -40.01 5.46 16.03
CA PHE A 241 -39.34 6.59 15.41
C PHE A 241 -40.30 7.37 14.48
N ASP A 242 -40.05 8.67 14.39
CA ASP A 242 -40.80 9.62 13.54
C ASP A 242 -40.42 9.45 12.06
N THR A 243 -41.44 9.44 11.18
CA THR A 243 -41.28 9.29 9.73
C THR A 243 -41.36 10.62 8.97
N VAL A 244 -42.04 11.63 9.50
CA VAL A 244 -42.20 12.97 8.87
C VAL A 244 -40.85 13.63 8.64
N SER A 245 -40.00 13.65 9.67
CA SER A 245 -38.66 14.22 9.60
C SER A 245 -37.76 13.51 8.59
N LYS A 246 -38.18 12.35 8.11
CA LYS A 246 -37.47 11.47 7.18
C LYS A 246 -38.04 11.49 5.76
N GLY A 247 -39.17 12.18 5.54
CA GLY A 247 -39.77 12.36 4.22
C GLY A 247 -40.96 11.45 3.92
N VAL A 248 -41.43 10.65 4.89
CA VAL A 248 -42.68 9.87 4.78
C VAL A 248 -43.70 10.52 5.70
N ASN A 249 -44.68 11.19 5.12
CA ASN A 249 -45.90 11.55 5.85
C ASN A 249 -46.90 10.44 5.61
N ASP A 250 -47.82 10.21 6.53
CA ASP A 250 -48.91 9.25 6.35
C ASP A 250 -48.39 7.86 5.92
N PRO A 251 -47.57 7.20 6.76
CA PRO A 251 -47.03 5.89 6.44
C PRO A 251 -48.14 4.84 6.41
N GLU A 252 -48.22 4.11 5.30
CA GLU A 252 -49.36 3.25 4.95
C GLU A 252 -48.91 1.79 4.79
N GLY A 253 -47.79 1.57 4.10
CA GLY A 253 -47.23 0.25 3.83
C GLY A 253 -45.88 0.07 4.49
N ILE A 254 -45.66 -1.08 5.11
CA ILE A 254 -44.37 -1.48 5.69
C ILE A 254 -44.09 -2.96 5.40
N VAL A 255 -42.83 -3.28 5.11
CA VAL A 255 -42.34 -4.66 5.09
C VAL A 255 -40.91 -4.73 5.62
N TYR A 256 -40.62 -5.78 6.40
CA TYR A 256 -39.26 -6.15 6.77
C TYR A 256 -38.65 -7.04 5.68
N ASN A 257 -37.52 -6.62 5.12
CA ASN A 257 -36.81 -7.38 4.10
C ASN A 257 -35.67 -8.20 4.71
N ASP A 258 -35.32 -9.31 4.08
CA ASP A 258 -34.28 -10.24 4.56
C ASP A 258 -32.87 -9.61 4.61
N ASN A 259 -32.70 -8.42 4.03
CA ASN A 259 -31.48 -7.60 4.15
C ASN A 259 -31.41 -6.81 5.47
N GLY A 260 -32.33 -7.03 6.41
CA GLY A 260 -32.32 -6.38 7.73
C GLY A 260 -32.98 -4.99 7.78
N PHE A 261 -33.54 -4.51 6.66
CA PHE A 261 -34.09 -3.16 6.56
C PHE A 261 -35.62 -3.16 6.45
N LEU A 262 -36.22 -2.04 6.89
CA LEU A 262 -37.65 -1.77 6.75
C LEU A 262 -37.91 -0.94 5.49
N TYR A 263 -38.90 -1.36 4.72
CA TYR A 263 -39.32 -0.74 3.48
C TYR A 263 -40.65 -0.07 3.77
N VAL A 264 -40.66 1.26 3.83
CA VAL A 264 -41.84 2.04 4.23
C VAL A 264 -42.27 2.97 3.10
N ILE A 265 -43.57 2.97 2.81
CA ILE A 265 -44.22 3.87 1.86
C ILE A 265 -45.32 4.67 2.55
N GLY A 266 -45.66 5.81 1.94
CA GLY A 266 -46.69 6.72 2.39
C GLY A 266 -46.79 7.89 1.43
N VAL A 267 -46.97 9.10 1.96
CA VAL A 267 -46.98 10.36 1.21
C VAL A 267 -45.59 11.03 1.23
N PRO A 268 -44.98 11.30 0.06
CA PRO A 268 -45.52 11.14 -1.29
C PRO A 268 -45.52 9.69 -1.78
N ASN A 269 -46.59 9.30 -2.48
CA ASN A 269 -46.81 7.96 -3.03
C ASN A 269 -45.88 7.58 -4.21
N THR A 270 -44.82 8.35 -4.41
CA THR A 270 -43.79 8.13 -5.44
C THR A 270 -42.44 7.73 -4.85
N VAL A 271 -42.33 7.63 -3.51
CA VAL A 271 -41.06 7.34 -2.84
C VAL A 271 -41.22 6.18 -1.87
N LEU A 272 -40.29 5.23 -1.96
CA LEU A 272 -40.04 4.21 -0.95
C LEU A 272 -38.81 4.60 -0.14
N HIS A 273 -38.90 4.48 1.18
CA HIS A 273 -37.76 4.70 2.09
C HIS A 273 -37.31 3.37 2.68
N GLU A 274 -36.00 3.12 2.61
CA GLU A 274 -35.34 1.98 3.24
C GLU A 274 -34.70 2.45 4.56
N PHE A 275 -35.18 1.92 5.68
CA PHE A 275 -34.80 2.29 7.04
C PHE A 275 -33.98 1.19 7.73
N LYS A 276 -32.96 1.61 8.49
CA LYS A 276 -32.47 0.82 9.64
C LYS A 276 -33.56 0.73 10.71
N LEU A 277 -33.46 -0.28 11.57
CA LEU A 277 -34.42 -0.46 12.67
C LEU A 277 -34.42 0.72 13.67
N ASP A 278 -33.36 1.53 13.71
CA ASP A 278 -33.27 2.74 14.54
C ASP A 278 -33.90 4.01 13.90
N GLY A 279 -34.51 3.88 12.71
CA GLY A 279 -35.13 4.99 11.97
C GLY A 279 -34.17 5.80 11.10
N THR A 280 -32.91 5.38 10.95
CA THR A 280 -31.98 5.98 10.00
C THR A 280 -32.35 5.59 8.56
N VAL A 281 -32.57 6.58 7.69
CA VAL A 281 -32.78 6.36 6.26
C VAL A 281 -31.44 5.99 5.61
N ILE A 282 -31.36 4.80 5.04
CA ILE A 282 -30.19 4.36 4.27
C ILE A 282 -30.30 4.87 2.84
N ARG A 283 -31.47 4.67 2.23
CA ARG A 283 -31.70 4.91 0.81
C ARG A 283 -33.13 5.31 0.55
N THR A 284 -33.31 6.16 -0.46
CA THR A 284 -34.63 6.47 -1.03
C THR A 284 -34.73 5.94 -2.46
N CYS A 285 -35.87 5.33 -2.77
CA CYS A 285 -36.15 4.73 -4.07
C CYS A 285 -37.34 5.43 -4.73
N ASP A 286 -37.15 5.92 -5.96
CA ASP A 286 -38.25 6.40 -6.79
C ASP A 286 -39.11 5.21 -7.24
N ILE A 287 -40.37 5.19 -6.78
CA ILE A 287 -41.39 4.20 -7.12
C ILE A 287 -42.51 4.79 -7.99
N SER A 288 -42.31 5.97 -8.59
CA SER A 288 -43.29 6.63 -9.47
C SER A 288 -43.76 5.75 -10.64
N ALA A 289 -42.98 4.73 -11.02
CA ALA A 289 -43.37 3.72 -11.99
C ALA A 289 -44.63 2.91 -11.59
N ALA A 290 -44.99 2.87 -10.31
CA ALA A 290 -46.25 2.32 -9.82
C ALA A 290 -47.47 3.14 -10.29
N ALA A 291 -47.26 4.43 -10.57
CA ALA A 291 -48.33 5.39 -10.84
C ALA A 291 -49.45 5.32 -9.79
N GLY A 292 -49.09 5.18 -8.51
CA GLY A 292 -50.00 4.97 -7.40
C GLY A 292 -50.95 6.16 -7.19
N VAL A 293 -52.16 5.88 -6.70
CA VAL A 293 -53.12 6.91 -6.26
C VAL A 293 -53.12 6.97 -4.73
N LYS A 294 -53.47 5.86 -4.08
CA LYS A 294 -53.43 5.66 -2.63
C LYS A 294 -52.75 4.30 -2.35
N LEU A 295 -51.41 4.30 -2.42
CA LEU A 295 -50.64 3.08 -2.12
C LEU A 295 -50.81 2.71 -0.65
N ALA A 296 -51.04 1.44 -0.38
CA ALA A 296 -51.23 0.91 0.97
C ALA A 296 -50.22 -0.21 1.25
N GLY A 297 -50.69 -1.40 1.63
CA GLY A 297 -49.85 -2.53 2.02
C GLY A 297 -48.70 -2.84 1.05
N ALA A 298 -47.60 -3.31 1.64
CA ALA A 298 -46.38 -3.68 0.95
C ALA A 298 -45.89 -5.06 1.41
N THR A 299 -45.33 -5.86 0.51
CA THR A 299 -44.64 -7.11 0.85
C THR A 299 -43.49 -7.38 -0.11
N MET A 300 -42.48 -8.12 0.35
CA MET A 300 -41.46 -8.71 -0.51
C MET A 300 -41.90 -10.12 -0.92
N ALA A 301 -41.74 -10.47 -2.20
CA ALA A 301 -42.01 -11.83 -2.69
C ALA A 301 -41.12 -12.18 -3.89
N PRO A 302 -40.95 -13.48 -4.22
CA PRO A 302 -40.27 -13.89 -5.45
C PRO A 302 -40.93 -13.26 -6.69
N GLY A 303 -40.11 -12.81 -7.63
CA GLY A 303 -40.58 -12.09 -8.81
C GLY A 303 -41.41 -12.96 -9.74
N SER A 304 -42.49 -12.40 -10.29
CA SER A 304 -43.42 -13.14 -11.18
C SER A 304 -42.79 -13.61 -12.49
N ARG A 305 -41.73 -12.94 -12.93
CA ARG A 305 -40.96 -13.27 -14.14
C ARG A 305 -39.65 -13.99 -13.86
N ASN A 306 -39.10 -13.81 -12.66
CA ASN A 306 -37.86 -14.42 -12.22
C ASN A 306 -37.96 -14.71 -10.71
N PRO A 307 -38.24 -15.96 -10.31
CA PRO A 307 -38.40 -16.33 -8.91
C PRO A 307 -37.08 -16.27 -8.12
N ASP A 308 -35.92 -16.20 -8.77
CA ASP A 308 -34.61 -16.07 -8.11
C ASP A 308 -34.33 -14.64 -7.61
N LYS A 309 -35.23 -13.69 -7.90
CA LYS A 309 -35.13 -12.30 -7.44
C LYS A 309 -36.35 -11.95 -6.61
N MET A 310 -36.13 -11.31 -5.47
CA MET A 310 -37.21 -10.71 -4.70
C MET A 310 -37.62 -9.38 -5.33
N ASN A 311 -38.92 -9.15 -5.40
CA ASN A 311 -39.51 -7.90 -5.86
C ASN A 311 -40.45 -7.36 -4.77
N LEU A 312 -40.67 -6.05 -4.81
CA LEU A 312 -41.65 -5.38 -3.96
C LEU A 312 -43.03 -5.51 -4.60
N TYR A 313 -44.00 -5.99 -3.84
CA TYR A 313 -45.40 -6.04 -4.21
C TYR A 313 -46.17 -5.03 -3.37
N LEU A 314 -46.96 -4.20 -4.03
CA LEU A 314 -47.77 -3.14 -3.42
C LEU A 314 -49.23 -3.33 -3.79
N VAL A 315 -50.12 -2.95 -2.89
CA VAL A 315 -51.51 -2.71 -3.23
C VAL A 315 -51.80 -1.21 -3.33
N ASP A 316 -52.73 -0.87 -4.20
CA ASP A 316 -53.23 0.50 -4.36
C ASP A 316 -54.74 0.48 -4.23
N ARG A 317 -55.23 1.23 -3.25
CA ARG A 317 -56.64 1.44 -2.93
C ARG A 317 -57.39 2.12 -4.08
N GLY A 318 -56.69 2.97 -4.84
CA GLY A 318 -57.30 3.75 -5.91
C GLY A 318 -58.08 4.95 -5.36
N VAL A 319 -59.29 5.16 -5.86
CA VAL A 319 -60.19 6.17 -5.30
C VAL A 319 -60.99 5.53 -4.17
N ASP A 320 -60.75 6.03 -2.97
CA ASP A 320 -61.45 5.66 -1.74
C ASP A 320 -62.97 5.67 -1.90
N ASN A 321 -63.58 4.56 -1.49
CA ASN A 321 -65.00 4.28 -1.65
C ASN A 321 -65.88 5.07 -0.66
N GLY A 322 -65.33 5.64 0.41
CA GLY A 322 -65.99 6.62 1.27
C GLY A 322 -66.33 7.92 0.52
N ILE A 323 -65.60 8.20 -0.57
CA ILE A 323 -65.84 9.33 -1.48
C ILE A 323 -66.75 8.93 -2.65
N ASP A 324 -66.56 7.73 -3.24
CA ASP A 324 -67.45 7.15 -4.25
C ASP A 324 -67.78 5.67 -3.95
N PRO A 325 -68.98 5.37 -3.41
CA PRO A 325 -69.37 4.01 -3.00
C PRO A 325 -69.48 2.99 -4.14
N ASN A 326 -69.28 3.39 -5.40
CA ASN A 326 -69.31 2.48 -6.56
C ASN A 326 -67.93 2.28 -7.18
N GLN A 327 -66.87 2.83 -6.58
CA GLN A 327 -65.53 2.71 -7.13
C GLN A 327 -65.02 1.27 -7.04
N ASN A 328 -64.37 0.81 -8.12
CA ASN A 328 -63.83 -0.54 -8.23
C ASN A 328 -62.53 -0.49 -9.04
N ASP A 329 -61.51 0.17 -8.49
CA ASP A 329 -60.26 0.46 -9.20
C ASP A 329 -58.98 -0.04 -8.52
N GLY A 330 -59.09 -0.80 -7.43
CA GLY A 330 -57.97 -1.41 -6.70
C GLY A 330 -56.97 -2.20 -7.56
N ARG A 331 -55.69 -2.10 -7.21
CA ARG A 331 -54.57 -2.70 -7.97
C ARG A 331 -53.58 -3.46 -7.12
N LEU A 332 -52.92 -4.44 -7.75
CA LEU A 332 -51.72 -5.14 -7.29
C LEU A 332 -50.56 -4.82 -8.24
N ILE A 333 -49.48 -4.27 -7.71
CA ILE A 333 -48.33 -3.74 -8.43
C ILE A 333 -47.09 -4.50 -8.00
N GLU A 334 -46.21 -4.86 -8.93
CA GLU A 334 -44.88 -5.43 -8.63
C GLU A 334 -43.80 -4.52 -9.21
N LEU A 335 -42.86 -4.15 -8.36
CA LEU A 335 -41.70 -3.34 -8.68
C LEU A 335 -40.42 -4.14 -8.43
N SER A 336 -39.46 -4.01 -9.35
CA SER A 336 -38.10 -4.49 -9.10
C SER A 336 -37.27 -3.34 -8.54
N ILE A 337 -36.71 -3.55 -7.35
CA ILE A 337 -35.84 -2.60 -6.66
C ILE A 337 -34.39 -3.03 -6.90
N PRO A 338 -33.53 -2.14 -7.42
CA PRO A 338 -32.10 -2.43 -7.52
C PRO A 338 -31.50 -2.79 -6.15
N PRO A 339 -30.63 -3.81 -6.05
CA PRO A 339 -29.95 -4.12 -4.79
C PRO A 339 -29.11 -2.92 -4.32
N LEU A 340 -28.91 -2.80 -3.01
CA LEU A 340 -27.88 -1.92 -2.46
C LEU A 340 -26.51 -2.42 -2.91
N LEU A 341 -25.65 -1.49 -3.34
CA LEU A 341 -24.27 -1.82 -3.72
C LEU A 341 -23.39 -1.58 -2.50
N ASN A 342 -22.45 -2.50 -2.25
CA ASN A 342 -21.47 -2.35 -1.17
C ASN A 342 -20.36 -1.37 -1.58
N ASP A 343 -20.04 -0.41 -0.72
CA ASP A 343 -18.88 0.46 -0.83
C ASP A 343 -17.73 -0.02 0.08
N ALA A 344 -16.48 0.20 -0.33
CA ALA A 344 -15.34 -0.22 0.50
C ALA A 344 -15.32 0.55 1.83
N PRO A 345 -14.95 -0.10 2.95
CA PRO A 345 -14.73 0.61 4.20
C PRO A 345 -13.63 1.65 4.00
N VAL A 346 -13.71 2.79 4.67
CA VAL A 346 -12.70 3.85 4.61
C VAL A 346 -11.74 3.68 5.77
N ALA A 347 -10.44 3.58 5.48
CA ALA A 347 -9.38 3.49 6.48
C ALA A 347 -8.78 4.87 6.79
N ASN A 348 -8.39 5.10 8.04
CA ASN A 348 -7.65 6.29 8.47
C ASN A 348 -6.60 5.88 9.50
N ALA A 349 -5.32 6.01 9.14
CA ALA A 349 -4.17 5.58 9.93
C ALA A 349 -3.74 6.62 11.00
N GLY A 350 -4.45 7.74 11.09
CA GLY A 350 -4.13 8.83 12.00
C GLY A 350 -2.98 9.71 11.50
N PRO A 351 -2.61 10.76 12.25
CA PRO A 351 -1.59 11.70 11.83
C PRO A 351 -0.17 11.16 12.00
N ASP A 352 0.74 11.63 11.14
CA ASP A 352 2.19 11.40 11.29
C ASP A 352 2.71 11.84 12.67
N GLN A 353 3.69 11.11 13.19
CA GLN A 353 4.22 11.33 14.55
C GLN A 353 5.73 11.51 14.55
N THR A 354 6.25 12.15 15.60
CA THR A 354 7.68 12.22 15.87
C THR A 354 7.93 11.84 17.33
N ILE A 355 8.83 10.88 17.55
CA ILE A 355 9.18 10.38 18.89
C ILE A 355 10.69 10.41 19.10
N LEU A 356 11.14 10.37 20.36
CA LEU A 356 12.56 10.31 20.75
C LEU A 356 12.83 8.98 21.43
N LEU A 357 13.96 8.33 21.12
CA LEU A 357 14.40 7.14 21.87
C LEU A 357 14.92 7.51 23.26
N PRO A 358 14.77 6.62 24.27
CA PRO A 358 13.83 5.50 24.27
C PRO A 358 12.38 6.04 24.35
N GLY A 359 11.52 5.62 23.43
CA GLY A 359 10.13 6.06 23.34
C GLY A 359 9.32 5.12 22.46
N THR A 360 8.00 5.23 22.56
CA THR A 360 7.02 4.46 21.79
C THR A 360 6.09 5.41 21.04
N ALA A 361 5.44 4.90 20.00
CA ALA A 361 4.36 5.59 19.29
C ALA A 361 3.06 4.82 19.49
N VAL A 362 1.93 5.51 19.50
CA VAL A 362 0.60 4.90 19.49
C VAL A 362 0.01 5.13 18.11
N LEU A 363 -0.19 4.06 17.34
CA LEU A 363 -0.97 4.13 16.11
C LEU A 363 -2.45 4.22 16.52
N ASP A 364 -3.11 5.29 16.11
CA ASP A 364 -4.49 5.66 16.46
C ASP A 364 -5.33 5.55 15.18
N GLY A 365 -5.76 4.32 14.89
CA GLY A 365 -6.42 3.95 13.65
C GLY A 365 -7.94 4.08 13.78
N SER A 366 -8.61 4.42 12.69
CA SER A 366 -10.07 4.42 12.64
C SER A 366 -10.58 3.92 11.28
N ASN A 367 -11.83 3.48 11.27
CA ASN A 367 -12.53 3.13 10.05
C ASN A 367 -13.99 3.56 10.06
N THR A 368 -14.57 3.69 8.87
CA THR A 368 -16.00 3.88 8.67
C THR A 368 -16.46 2.98 7.53
N ASP A 369 -17.62 2.35 7.70
CA ASP A 369 -18.19 1.38 6.76
C ASP A 369 -19.68 1.72 6.53
N ASP A 370 -20.21 1.39 5.35
CA ASP A 370 -21.63 1.61 5.02
C ASP A 370 -22.55 0.59 5.71
N GLY A 371 -21.97 -0.44 6.33
CA GLY A 371 -22.64 -1.55 6.99
C GLY A 371 -22.95 -2.70 6.04
N LEU A 372 -22.43 -2.68 4.81
CA LEU A 372 -22.55 -3.76 3.85
C LEU A 372 -21.20 -4.51 3.73
N PRO A 373 -21.22 -5.81 3.41
CA PRO A 373 -22.39 -6.67 3.27
C PRO A 373 -22.98 -7.09 4.64
N ASP A 374 -24.31 -7.11 4.74
CA ASP A 374 -25.06 -7.54 5.93
C ASP A 374 -25.78 -8.89 5.68
N PRO A 375 -25.86 -9.85 6.63
CA PRO A 375 -24.83 -10.49 7.46
C PRO A 375 -24.40 -11.89 6.92
N PRO A 376 -23.33 -12.52 7.44
CA PRO A 376 -22.58 -12.14 8.65
C PRO A 376 -21.39 -11.22 8.36
N PHE A 377 -21.48 -9.96 8.81
CA PHE A 377 -20.45 -8.94 8.67
C PHE A 377 -19.35 -9.09 9.73
N LEU A 378 -18.10 -8.80 9.35
CA LEU A 378 -17.05 -8.42 10.30
C LEU A 378 -16.08 -7.48 9.61
N VAL A 379 -16.16 -6.19 9.95
CA VAL A 379 -15.10 -5.24 9.60
C VAL A 379 -13.85 -5.63 10.38
N THR A 380 -12.73 -5.75 9.68
CA THR A 380 -11.43 -6.14 10.24
C THR A 380 -10.39 -5.07 9.95
N SER A 381 -9.47 -4.86 10.89
CA SER A 381 -8.39 -3.89 10.82
C SER A 381 -7.05 -4.59 10.98
N GLN A 382 -6.06 -4.21 10.18
CA GLN A 382 -4.71 -4.77 10.28
C GLN A 382 -3.61 -3.76 9.99
N TRP A 383 -2.69 -3.63 10.95
CA TRP A 383 -1.47 -2.84 10.86
C TRP A 383 -0.30 -3.64 10.28
N THR A 384 0.41 -3.04 9.33
CA THR A 384 1.65 -3.61 8.76
C THR A 384 2.70 -2.53 8.57
N GLN A 385 3.95 -2.84 8.90
CA GLN A 385 5.07 -1.93 8.61
C GLN A 385 5.44 -2.00 7.12
N GLN A 386 5.34 -0.88 6.41
CA GLN A 386 5.68 -0.75 4.99
C GLN A 386 7.16 -0.42 4.78
N GLY A 387 7.79 0.23 5.77
CA GLY A 387 9.18 0.63 5.68
C GLY A 387 9.77 1.05 7.03
N GLY A 388 11.09 1.06 7.12
CA GLY A 388 11.83 1.55 8.27
C GLY A 388 13.26 1.00 8.34
N PRO A 389 14.13 1.57 9.19
CA PRO A 389 15.52 1.12 9.35
C PRO A 389 15.67 -0.35 9.80
N THR A 390 14.66 -0.88 10.49
CA THR A 390 14.56 -2.27 10.94
C THR A 390 13.09 -2.60 11.20
N ILE A 391 12.78 -3.84 11.57
CA ILE A 391 11.43 -4.23 11.97
C ILE A 391 11.13 -3.64 13.35
N ALA A 392 10.09 -2.81 13.43
CA ALA A 392 9.50 -2.33 14.67
C ALA A 392 8.58 -3.41 15.28
N VAL A 393 8.35 -3.35 16.58
CA VAL A 393 7.43 -4.29 17.25
C VAL A 393 6.09 -3.61 17.44
N ILE A 394 5.08 -4.08 16.69
CA ILE A 394 3.67 -3.69 16.84
C ILE A 394 3.05 -4.59 17.91
N ALA A 395 2.51 -4.02 18.98
CA ALA A 395 2.03 -4.78 20.14
C ALA A 395 0.84 -5.70 19.80
N ASN A 396 -0.13 -5.17 19.06
CA ASN A 396 -1.23 -5.92 18.49
C ASN A 396 -1.56 -5.38 17.09
N PRO A 397 -1.19 -6.07 15.99
CA PRO A 397 -1.44 -5.57 14.65
C PRO A 397 -2.92 -5.58 14.25
N ASP A 398 -3.77 -6.37 14.93
CA ASP A 398 -5.19 -6.51 14.57
C ASP A 398 -6.12 -5.54 15.34
N ALA A 399 -5.54 -4.68 16.19
CA ALA A 399 -6.27 -3.62 16.89
C ALA A 399 -6.17 -2.30 16.12
N GLU A 400 -7.27 -1.56 16.03
CA GLU A 400 -7.32 -0.19 15.50
C GLU A 400 -6.29 0.71 16.20
N ASP A 401 -6.29 0.69 17.53
CA ASP A 401 -5.32 1.38 18.37
C ASP A 401 -4.24 0.41 18.88
N THR A 402 -2.98 0.71 18.61
CA THR A 402 -1.87 -0.17 19.01
C THR A 402 -0.57 0.57 19.28
N GLU A 403 0.23 0.06 20.20
CA GLU A 403 1.53 0.64 20.55
C GLU A 403 2.63 0.01 19.68
N VAL A 404 3.58 0.84 19.25
CA VAL A 404 4.75 0.43 18.49
C VAL A 404 6.03 0.84 19.21
N THR A 405 6.98 -0.10 19.30
CA THR A 405 8.32 0.12 19.84
C THR A 405 9.37 0.03 18.73
N PHE A 406 10.42 0.86 18.84
CA PHE A 406 11.41 1.05 17.78
C PHE A 406 12.81 0.63 18.24
N PRO A 407 13.48 -0.30 17.54
CA PRO A 407 14.85 -0.69 17.89
C PRO A 407 15.92 0.33 17.45
N LEU A 408 15.63 1.19 16.48
CA LEU A 408 16.57 2.16 15.92
C LEU A 408 15.88 3.49 15.60
N ALA A 409 16.65 4.58 15.61
CA ALA A 409 16.18 5.87 15.09
C ALA A 409 16.09 5.86 13.56
N GLY A 410 15.12 6.58 13.02
CA GLY A 410 14.84 6.71 11.58
C GLY A 410 13.35 6.85 11.30
N ILE A 411 12.99 6.89 10.03
CA ILE A 411 11.59 7.06 9.60
C ILE A 411 10.97 5.68 9.36
N TYR A 412 9.84 5.41 10.01
CA TYR A 412 9.03 4.22 9.84
C TYR A 412 7.72 4.58 9.15
N VAL A 413 7.21 3.69 8.29
CA VAL A 413 5.89 3.84 7.67
C VAL A 413 5.05 2.64 8.03
N PHE A 414 3.85 2.87 8.56
CA PHE A 414 2.86 1.84 8.91
C PHE A 414 1.60 2.03 8.07
N ARG A 415 0.96 0.93 7.70
CA ARG A 415 -0.30 0.89 6.96
C ARG A 415 -1.40 0.29 7.81
N LEU A 416 -2.53 0.98 7.91
CA LEU A 416 -3.80 0.41 8.37
C LEU A 416 -4.58 -0.06 7.16
N THR A 417 -4.86 -1.36 7.08
CA THR A 417 -5.79 -1.93 6.08
C THR A 417 -7.10 -2.29 6.78
N VAL A 418 -8.23 -1.91 6.19
CA VAL A 418 -9.57 -2.21 6.71
C VAL A 418 -10.35 -2.98 5.66
N SER A 419 -11.08 -4.02 6.06
CA SER A 419 -11.90 -4.84 5.15
C SER A 419 -13.21 -5.26 5.78
N ASP A 420 -14.28 -5.19 4.98
CA ASP A 420 -15.66 -5.64 5.27
C ASP A 420 -15.92 -7.10 4.80
N SER A 421 -14.84 -7.85 4.48
CA SER A 421 -14.80 -9.19 3.84
C SER A 421 -15.00 -9.25 2.31
N GLN A 422 -15.51 -8.21 1.65
CA GLN A 422 -15.73 -8.16 0.21
C GLN A 422 -14.81 -7.14 -0.48
N LEU A 423 -14.65 -5.99 0.14
CA LEU A 423 -13.87 -4.84 -0.27
C LEU A 423 -12.90 -4.46 0.85
N SER A 424 -11.94 -3.60 0.51
CA SER A 424 -10.93 -3.13 1.45
C SER A 424 -10.36 -1.79 0.99
N ASP A 425 -9.96 -0.98 1.96
CA ASP A 425 -9.19 0.26 1.76
C ASP A 425 -8.00 0.29 2.72
N PHE A 426 -7.09 1.23 2.50
CA PHE A 426 -5.92 1.41 3.37
C PHE A 426 -5.49 2.86 3.49
N ASP A 427 -4.79 3.16 4.59
CA ASP A 427 -4.12 4.45 4.81
C ASP A 427 -2.74 4.23 5.46
N ASP A 428 -1.81 5.14 5.20
CA ASP A 428 -0.41 5.07 5.66
C ASP A 428 -0.10 6.21 6.66
N VAL A 429 0.64 5.89 7.72
CA VAL A 429 1.14 6.85 8.71
C VAL A 429 2.66 6.77 8.85
N THR A 430 3.31 7.92 8.94
CA THR A 430 4.77 8.05 9.07
C THR A 430 5.16 8.37 10.50
N ILE A 431 6.07 7.58 11.07
CA ILE A 431 6.64 7.81 12.40
C ILE A 431 8.13 8.16 12.26
N THR A 432 8.47 9.40 12.60
CA THR A 432 9.86 9.85 12.67
C THR A 432 10.44 9.57 14.05
N VAL A 433 11.35 8.61 14.14
CA VAL A 433 12.04 8.24 15.39
C VAL A 433 13.38 8.95 15.46
N LEU A 434 13.52 9.87 16.39
CA LEU A 434 14.75 10.60 16.66
C LEU A 434 15.59 9.85 17.72
N PRO A 435 16.93 9.91 17.64
CA PRO A 435 17.79 9.33 18.67
C PRO A 435 17.66 10.10 20.00
N ALA A 436 17.95 9.42 21.12
CA ALA A 436 18.11 10.08 22.42
C ALA A 436 19.17 11.19 22.30
N GLU A 437 18.95 12.36 22.91
CA GLU A 437 19.74 13.62 22.80
C GLU A 437 21.07 13.54 22.02
N THR A 438 21.19 14.38 20.99
CA THR A 438 22.29 14.38 20.01
C THR A 438 23.67 14.53 20.66
N LYS A 439 24.34 13.42 20.90
CA LYS A 439 25.75 13.37 21.22
C LYS A 439 26.54 13.80 19.98
N THR A 440 27.11 15.00 20.00
CA THR A 440 28.06 15.44 18.99
C THR A 440 29.34 14.60 19.09
N THR A 441 29.73 13.99 17.98
CA THR A 441 31.00 13.27 17.82
C THR A 441 31.99 14.18 17.11
N SER A 442 33.23 14.24 17.61
CA SER A 442 34.31 15.02 17.00
C SER A 442 35.38 14.09 16.45
N ILE A 443 35.81 14.35 15.22
CA ILE A 443 36.94 13.64 14.58
C ILE A 443 38.05 14.63 14.19
N SER A 444 39.26 14.10 14.05
CA SER A 444 40.41 14.84 13.54
C SER A 444 41.19 13.93 12.59
N SER A 445 41.26 14.32 11.33
CA SER A 445 41.90 13.55 10.26
C SER A 445 43.11 14.33 9.74
N PRO A 446 44.35 13.94 10.10
CA PRO A 446 45.55 14.52 9.49
C PRO A 446 45.73 14.01 8.05
N VAL A 447 46.44 14.77 7.23
CA VAL A 447 47.02 14.26 5.97
C VAL A 447 47.93 13.07 6.29
N SER A 448 47.82 11.96 5.54
CA SER A 448 48.47 10.68 5.91
C SER A 448 49.49 10.16 4.89
N ALA A 449 49.55 10.69 3.67
CA ALA A 449 50.59 10.41 2.67
C ALA A 449 51.09 11.68 1.98
N GLY A 450 52.35 11.72 1.52
CA GLY A 450 52.90 12.92 0.82
C GLY A 450 52.29 13.16 -0.58
N SER A 451 51.42 12.26 -1.04
CA SER A 451 50.55 12.45 -2.22
C SER A 451 49.16 12.97 -1.85
N ASP A 452 48.91 13.26 -0.58
CA ASP A 452 47.63 13.78 -0.07
C ASP A 452 47.66 15.30 0.11
N ASP A 453 48.82 15.95 0.04
CA ASP A 453 48.93 17.40 -0.04
C ASP A 453 49.81 17.80 -1.22
N ALA A 454 49.25 18.60 -2.12
CA ALA A 454 49.87 18.86 -3.41
C ALA A 454 49.60 20.27 -3.92
N GLU A 455 50.55 20.77 -4.69
CA GLU A 455 50.51 22.09 -5.31
C GLU A 455 50.48 21.97 -6.84
N GLU A 456 49.54 22.66 -7.48
CA GLU A 456 49.46 22.74 -8.93
C GLU A 456 49.79 24.15 -9.42
N LYS A 457 50.78 24.22 -10.32
CA LYS A 457 51.24 25.45 -10.98
C LYS A 457 50.33 25.85 -12.15
N PRO A 458 50.41 27.10 -12.65
CA PRO A 458 49.61 27.55 -13.81
C PRO A 458 49.84 26.77 -15.11
N ASP A 459 50.97 26.06 -15.23
CA ASP A 459 51.27 25.19 -16.37
C ASP A 459 50.70 23.77 -16.21
N GLY A 460 49.99 23.52 -15.11
CA GLY A 460 49.36 22.23 -14.77
C GLY A 460 50.31 21.23 -14.10
N ALA A 461 51.55 21.62 -13.81
CA ALA A 461 52.49 20.75 -13.12
C ALA A 461 52.10 20.59 -11.65
N VAL A 462 51.90 19.35 -11.22
CA VAL A 462 51.56 18.98 -9.84
C VAL A 462 52.82 18.61 -9.07
N ILE A 463 52.98 19.19 -7.90
CA ILE A 463 54.10 19.00 -6.99
C ILE A 463 53.58 18.30 -5.75
N ILE A 464 54.12 17.12 -5.50
CA ILE A 464 53.96 16.32 -4.28
C ILE A 464 55.34 16.24 -3.60
N GLY A 465 55.41 15.99 -2.30
CA GLY A 465 56.70 15.85 -1.62
C GLY A 465 57.37 17.16 -1.18
N SER A 466 56.67 18.31 -1.30
CA SER A 466 57.19 19.62 -0.87
C SER A 466 57.09 19.73 0.65
N ILE A 467 58.06 20.33 1.34
CA ILE A 467 58.01 20.52 2.81
C ILE A 467 57.13 21.71 3.23
N ASP A 468 56.74 22.52 2.27
CA ASP A 468 55.82 23.63 2.39
C ASP A 468 54.63 23.42 1.47
N LEU A 469 53.48 23.85 1.99
CA LEU A 469 52.23 23.96 1.28
C LEU A 469 51.92 25.45 1.11
N ASP A 470 52.30 25.97 -0.04
CA ASP A 470 52.02 27.34 -0.47
C ASP A 470 50.55 27.43 -0.89
N LEU A 471 49.68 27.87 0.03
CA LEU A 471 48.25 27.98 -0.24
C LEU A 471 47.95 28.93 -1.41
N VAL A 472 48.85 29.91 -1.62
CA VAL A 472 49.02 30.71 -2.84
C VAL A 472 50.47 31.21 -2.92
N ASP A 473 51.13 31.08 -4.07
CA ASP A 473 52.43 31.69 -4.33
C ASP A 473 52.32 33.15 -4.79
N SER A 474 53.21 33.99 -4.25
CA SER A 474 53.36 35.44 -4.41
C SER A 474 53.21 35.96 -5.86
N GLY A 475 51.97 36.13 -6.32
CA GLY A 475 51.62 36.69 -7.63
C GLY A 475 51.42 35.68 -8.76
N VAL A 476 51.47 34.38 -8.47
CA VAL A 476 51.24 33.30 -9.44
C VAL A 476 49.99 32.53 -9.01
N PRO A 477 48.95 32.39 -9.87
CA PRO A 477 47.80 31.56 -9.53
C PRO A 477 48.23 30.11 -9.27
N GLN A 478 47.86 29.59 -8.12
CA GLN A 478 48.18 28.23 -7.69
C GLN A 478 46.92 27.55 -7.19
N THR A 479 46.80 26.25 -7.44
CA THR A 479 45.72 25.43 -6.92
C THR A 479 46.34 24.40 -5.98
N VAL A 480 45.83 24.31 -4.76
CA VAL A 480 46.35 23.38 -3.74
C VAL A 480 45.30 22.33 -3.44
N GLY A 481 45.69 21.07 -3.46
CA GLY A 481 44.85 19.94 -3.06
C GLY A 481 45.28 19.42 -1.69
N ILE A 482 44.32 19.18 -0.81
CA ILE A 482 44.53 18.59 0.51
C ILE A 482 43.52 17.46 0.68
N ARG A 483 43.99 16.23 0.76
CA ARG A 483 43.23 15.00 0.89
C ARG A 483 43.38 14.45 2.31
N PHE A 484 42.27 13.98 2.85
CA PHE A 484 42.20 13.32 4.14
C PHE A 484 41.69 11.90 3.88
N ASP A 485 42.53 10.90 4.15
CA ASP A 485 42.17 9.49 4.01
C ASP A 485 41.47 8.97 5.27
N GLY A 486 40.60 7.97 5.13
CA GLY A 486 40.02 7.30 6.29
C GLY A 486 39.15 8.21 7.18
N VAL A 487 38.41 9.17 6.61
CA VAL A 487 37.62 10.13 7.38
C VAL A 487 36.40 9.43 7.98
N THR A 488 36.39 9.27 9.30
CA THR A 488 35.37 8.46 9.98
C THR A 488 34.07 9.24 10.26
N ILE A 489 33.39 9.68 9.20
CA ILE A 489 32.07 10.32 9.29
C ILE A 489 31.04 9.42 8.60
N PRO A 490 29.96 9.00 9.28
CA PRO A 490 28.86 8.26 8.67
C PRO A 490 28.23 9.02 7.50
N GLN A 491 27.70 8.29 6.52
CA GLN A 491 26.90 8.88 5.45
C GLN A 491 25.66 9.57 6.01
N ASN A 492 25.33 10.73 5.43
CA ASN A 492 24.23 11.59 5.87
C ASN A 492 24.36 12.10 7.31
N ALA A 493 25.55 12.01 7.93
CA ALA A 493 25.80 12.68 9.19
C ALA A 493 25.52 14.18 9.05
N ILE A 494 24.93 14.77 10.08
CA ILE A 494 24.68 16.21 10.11
C ILE A 494 25.94 16.85 10.64
N ILE A 495 26.64 17.59 9.79
CA ILE A 495 27.86 18.31 10.14
C ILE A 495 27.46 19.56 10.94
N VAL A 496 28.02 19.67 12.14
CA VAL A 496 27.75 20.76 13.08
C VAL A 496 28.82 21.86 12.96
N ASN A 497 30.06 21.47 12.70
CA ASN A 497 31.21 22.37 12.57
C ASN A 497 32.34 21.66 11.81
N ALA A 498 33.03 22.34 10.91
CA ALA A 498 34.20 21.78 10.24
C ALA A 498 35.24 22.84 9.88
N TYR A 499 36.52 22.53 10.02
CA TYR A 499 37.62 23.41 9.58
C TYR A 499 38.92 22.62 9.37
N ILE A 500 39.82 23.15 8.54
CA ILE A 500 41.21 22.67 8.48
C ILE A 500 42.07 23.53 9.40
N GLN A 501 42.85 22.90 10.27
CA GLN A 501 43.89 23.54 11.07
C GLN A 501 45.22 23.44 10.31
N PHE A 502 45.81 24.60 10.01
CA PHE A 502 47.17 24.69 9.48
C PHE A 502 48.19 25.03 10.59
N THR A 503 49.46 24.73 10.31
CA THR A 503 50.61 25.19 11.10
C THR A 503 51.49 26.11 10.23
N VAL A 504 51.86 27.28 10.75
CA VAL A 504 52.63 28.28 9.98
C VAL A 504 54.05 27.77 9.68
N LYS A 505 54.41 27.72 8.39
CA LYS A 505 55.79 27.48 7.94
C LYS A 505 56.49 28.78 7.54
N GLY A 506 55.77 29.70 6.89
CA GLY A 506 56.30 30.97 6.39
C GLY A 506 55.65 32.20 7.03
N LYS A 507 56.40 33.29 7.15
CA LYS A 507 55.86 34.56 7.68
C LYS A 507 55.30 35.40 6.54
N ASN A 508 53.98 35.55 6.49
CA ASN A 508 53.29 36.30 5.45
C ASN A 508 52.21 37.20 6.07
N SER A 509 52.29 38.50 5.79
CA SER A 509 51.35 39.50 6.31
C SER A 509 50.47 40.16 5.25
N ASP A 510 50.74 39.88 3.97
CA ASP A 510 49.96 40.45 2.87
C ASP A 510 48.52 39.93 2.91
N PRO A 511 47.52 40.73 2.47
CA PRO A 511 46.16 40.26 2.36
C PRO A 511 46.04 39.02 1.47
N ALA A 512 45.28 38.04 1.91
CA ALA A 512 44.98 36.83 1.14
C ALA A 512 43.47 36.59 1.10
N SER A 513 43.01 36.09 -0.04
CA SER A 513 41.60 35.76 -0.30
C SER A 513 41.55 34.44 -1.03
N LEU A 514 41.07 33.41 -0.33
CA LEU A 514 41.06 32.03 -0.76
C LEU A 514 39.62 31.54 -0.94
N ILE A 515 39.44 30.64 -1.89
CA ILE A 515 38.22 29.89 -2.15
C ILE A 515 38.52 28.44 -1.81
N LEU A 516 37.69 27.89 -0.94
CA LEU A 516 37.71 26.49 -0.52
C LEU A 516 36.54 25.79 -1.21
N GLU A 517 36.83 24.71 -1.91
CA GLU A 517 35.86 23.81 -2.54
C GLU A 517 36.22 22.36 -2.18
N GLY A 518 35.25 21.47 -2.17
CA GLY A 518 35.49 20.03 -2.05
C GLY A 518 35.64 19.37 -3.42
N GLU A 519 36.29 18.22 -3.48
CA GLU A 519 36.17 17.31 -4.62
C GLU A 519 34.81 16.59 -4.57
N ALA A 520 33.98 16.75 -5.60
CA ALA A 520 32.64 16.18 -5.67
C ALA A 520 32.66 14.71 -6.14
N VAL A 521 33.28 13.84 -5.34
CA VAL A 521 33.34 12.39 -5.55
C VAL A 521 33.07 11.64 -4.24
N ASP A 522 32.71 10.37 -4.37
CA ASP A 522 32.35 9.52 -3.22
C ASP A 522 33.60 9.03 -2.45
N PHE A 523 34.74 8.96 -3.14
CA PHE A 523 36.05 8.59 -2.61
C PHE A 523 37.17 9.30 -3.39
N ALA A 524 37.84 10.26 -2.76
CA ALA A 524 38.92 11.02 -3.38
C ALA A 524 40.18 10.15 -3.57
N GLN A 525 40.76 10.17 -4.77
CA GLN A 525 42.05 9.52 -5.06
C GLN A 525 43.22 10.42 -4.65
N THR A 526 44.40 9.84 -4.38
CA THR A 526 45.65 10.59 -4.14
C THR A 526 46.00 11.51 -5.31
N PHE A 527 46.73 12.59 -5.07
CA PHE A 527 47.22 13.47 -6.14
C PHE A 527 48.36 12.81 -6.93
N ASP A 528 48.38 12.99 -8.25
CA ASP A 528 49.35 12.34 -9.15
C ASP A 528 50.18 13.36 -9.94
N ASN A 529 51.47 13.47 -9.62
CA ASN A 529 52.41 14.36 -10.32
C ASN A 529 52.75 13.93 -11.76
N ARG A 530 52.23 12.79 -12.23
CA ARG A 530 52.35 12.34 -13.63
C ARG A 530 51.20 12.87 -14.50
N ILE A 531 50.15 13.42 -13.89
CA ILE A 531 48.95 13.94 -14.58
C ILE A 531 49.01 15.47 -14.58
N VAL A 532 48.89 16.06 -15.76
CA VAL A 532 48.83 17.52 -15.91
C VAL A 532 47.42 18.00 -15.54
N ASN A 533 47.32 19.04 -14.71
CA ASN A 533 46.07 19.58 -14.17
C ASN A 533 45.30 18.60 -13.26
N ASP A 534 45.97 17.68 -12.56
CA ASP A 534 45.31 16.67 -11.72
C ASP A 534 44.38 17.28 -10.67
N ILE A 535 44.72 18.45 -10.09
CA ILE A 535 43.95 19.10 -9.02
C ILE A 535 42.87 20.00 -9.62
N SER A 536 43.23 20.83 -10.62
CA SER A 536 42.27 21.77 -11.22
C SER A 536 41.19 21.09 -12.06
N ALA A 537 41.46 19.90 -12.61
CA ALA A 537 40.48 19.12 -13.38
C ALA A 537 39.47 18.34 -12.52
N ARG A 538 39.69 18.22 -11.20
CA ARG A 538 38.79 17.46 -10.32
C ARG A 538 37.40 18.13 -10.22
N PRO A 539 36.31 17.34 -10.23
CA PRO A 539 34.96 17.87 -10.10
C PRO A 539 34.81 18.57 -8.74
N ARG A 540 34.11 19.71 -8.72
CA ARG A 540 33.95 20.55 -7.51
C ARG A 540 32.57 20.40 -6.91
N THR A 541 32.52 20.53 -5.58
CA THR A 541 31.25 20.76 -4.87
C THR A 541 30.60 22.05 -5.37
N THR A 542 29.27 22.09 -5.29
CA THR A 542 28.50 23.31 -5.54
C THR A 542 28.73 24.31 -4.42
N ALA A 543 28.77 23.83 -3.17
CA ALA A 543 29.17 24.56 -1.99
C ALA A 543 30.63 25.03 -2.12
N ARG A 544 30.87 26.28 -1.76
CA ARG A 544 32.18 26.91 -1.70
C ARG A 544 32.24 27.85 -0.50
N VAL A 545 33.40 27.96 0.11
CA VAL A 545 33.63 28.80 1.29
C VAL A 545 34.73 29.80 0.99
N MET A 546 34.47 31.07 1.28
CA MET A 546 35.49 32.12 1.20
C MET A 546 36.27 32.19 2.51
N TRP A 547 37.60 32.27 2.40
CA TRP A 547 38.48 32.40 3.55
C TRP A 547 39.49 33.52 3.35
N SER A 548 39.54 34.44 4.31
CA SER A 548 40.50 35.54 4.35
C SER A 548 41.40 35.37 5.58
N PRO A 549 42.48 34.57 5.49
CA PRO A 549 43.30 34.25 6.64
C PRO A 549 43.97 35.50 7.24
N ALA A 550 44.04 35.54 8.56
CA ALA A 550 44.80 36.57 9.28
C ALA A 550 46.30 36.53 8.92
N PRO A 551 47.07 37.60 9.17
CA PRO A 551 48.52 37.61 9.00
C PRO A 551 49.21 36.50 9.81
N TRP A 552 50.07 35.71 9.18
CA TRP A 552 50.86 34.66 9.84
C TRP A 552 52.26 35.22 10.16
N THR A 553 52.49 35.58 11.43
CA THR A 553 53.69 36.36 11.83
C THR A 553 54.73 35.54 12.59
N THR A 554 54.36 34.36 13.08
CA THR A 554 55.22 33.46 13.87
C THR A 554 55.20 32.06 13.26
N ILE A 555 56.38 31.50 13.01
CA ILE A 555 56.52 30.12 12.49
C ILE A 555 56.18 29.15 13.62
N GLY A 556 55.42 28.11 13.31
CA GLY A 556 54.94 27.11 14.25
C GLY A 556 53.61 27.45 14.93
N ASP A 557 53.02 28.61 14.67
CA ASP A 557 51.68 28.93 15.18
C ASP A 557 50.63 28.01 14.55
N ALA A 558 49.73 27.50 15.37
CA ALA A 558 48.59 26.67 14.96
C ALA A 558 47.37 27.02 15.84
N GLY A 559 46.91 28.26 15.74
CA GLY A 559 45.78 28.80 16.49
C GLY A 559 44.55 29.03 15.62
N VAL A 560 43.58 29.78 16.17
CA VAL A 560 42.34 30.17 15.47
C VAL A 560 42.60 30.96 14.19
N ASP A 561 43.69 31.72 14.13
CA ASP A 561 44.11 32.52 12.97
C ASP A 561 44.64 31.67 11.79
N GLN A 562 44.94 30.39 12.05
CA GLN A 562 45.40 29.41 11.05
C GLN A 562 44.32 28.39 10.71
N ARG A 563 43.08 28.57 11.20
CA ARG A 563 41.93 27.76 10.81
C ARG A 563 41.27 28.33 9.58
N THR A 564 40.78 27.46 8.71
CA THR A 564 39.87 27.87 7.64
C THR A 564 38.60 28.48 8.21
N SER A 565 37.88 29.24 7.37
CA SER A 565 36.44 29.46 7.58
C SER A 565 35.71 28.12 7.69
N ASP A 566 34.51 28.14 8.27
CA ASP A 566 33.66 26.95 8.47
C ASP A 566 33.38 26.22 7.15
N LEU A 567 33.75 24.94 7.11
CA LEU A 567 33.64 24.03 5.97
C LEU A 567 32.35 23.21 6.00
N THR A 568 31.46 23.42 6.97
CA THR A 568 30.25 22.60 7.20
C THR A 568 29.48 22.34 5.91
N SER A 569 29.21 23.34 5.07
CA SER A 569 28.45 23.17 3.83
C SER A 569 29.16 22.32 2.76
N ILE A 570 30.49 22.39 2.69
CA ILE A 570 31.29 21.60 1.75
C ILE A 570 31.33 20.14 2.20
N ILE A 571 31.60 19.91 3.49
CA ILE A 571 31.65 18.55 4.04
C ILE A 571 30.25 17.93 4.01
N GLN A 572 29.20 18.69 4.34
CA GLN A 572 27.81 18.24 4.25
C GLN A 572 27.47 17.74 2.85
N GLU A 573 27.80 18.51 1.80
CA GLU A 573 27.56 18.10 0.41
C GLU A 573 28.30 16.79 0.05
N ILE A 574 29.51 16.57 0.60
CA ILE A 574 30.28 15.35 0.35
C ILE A 574 29.69 14.15 1.10
N VAL A 575 29.35 14.29 2.38
CA VAL A 575 28.86 13.16 3.20
C VAL A 575 27.43 12.72 2.86
N GLU A 576 26.67 13.58 2.17
CA GLU A 576 25.34 13.28 1.62
C GLU A 576 25.39 12.53 0.28
N ARG A 577 26.57 12.37 -0.32
CA ARG A 577 26.69 11.69 -1.61
C ARG A 577 26.32 10.21 -1.47
N PRO A 578 25.59 9.62 -2.44
CA PRO A 578 25.13 8.23 -2.35
C PRO A 578 26.23 7.17 -2.14
N GLY A 579 27.44 7.41 -2.65
CA GLY A 579 28.57 6.50 -2.45
C GLY A 579 29.50 6.85 -1.28
N TRP A 580 29.22 7.92 -0.51
CA TRP A 580 30.01 8.25 0.68
C TRP A 580 29.80 7.21 1.78
N PHE A 581 30.86 6.84 2.50
CA PHE A 581 30.80 5.93 3.63
C PHE A 581 31.76 6.33 4.74
N ASN A 582 31.53 5.79 5.94
CA ASN A 582 32.42 5.97 7.08
C ASN A 582 33.82 5.43 6.77
N GLY A 583 34.83 6.31 6.74
CA GLY A 583 36.20 5.99 6.31
C GLY A 583 36.52 6.36 4.86
N SER A 584 35.61 7.00 4.13
CA SER A 584 35.90 7.57 2.81
C SER A 584 37.03 8.60 2.87
N ALA A 585 37.75 8.75 1.77
CA ALA A 585 38.67 9.85 1.59
C ALA A 585 37.95 11.07 0.99
N LEU A 586 38.26 12.26 1.50
CA LEU A 586 37.77 13.52 0.95
C LEU A 586 38.93 14.44 0.60
N ALA A 587 38.76 15.28 -0.42
CA ALA A 587 39.75 16.30 -0.78
C ALA A 587 39.12 17.69 -0.74
N ILE A 588 39.86 18.63 -0.17
CA ILE A 588 39.60 20.07 -0.19
C ILE A 588 40.59 20.70 -1.16
N ILE A 589 40.08 21.57 -2.01
CA ILE A 589 40.85 22.26 -3.02
C ILE A 589 40.80 23.76 -2.75
N VAL A 590 41.98 24.35 -2.66
CA VAL A 590 42.20 25.75 -2.34
C VAL A 590 42.69 26.48 -3.59
N SER A 591 42.10 27.63 -3.87
CA SER A 591 42.58 28.55 -4.91
C SER A 591 42.39 29.99 -4.45
N GLY A 592 43.08 30.95 -5.04
CA GLY A 592 42.85 32.35 -4.70
C GLY A 592 44.02 33.28 -4.96
N THR A 593 44.16 34.29 -4.10
CA THR A 593 45.18 35.34 -4.20
C THR A 593 45.81 35.63 -2.84
N GLY A 594 47.01 36.21 -2.84
CA GLY A 594 47.77 36.53 -1.62
C GLY A 594 48.90 35.54 -1.39
N LYS A 595 49.29 35.36 -0.13
CA LYS A 595 50.32 34.38 0.25
C LYS A 595 50.13 33.85 1.67
N ARG A 596 50.11 32.52 1.85
CA ARG A 596 50.14 31.85 3.16
C ARG A 596 50.87 30.52 3.01
N ASP A 597 51.93 30.33 3.78
CA ASP A 597 52.80 29.17 3.65
C ASP A 597 52.64 28.27 4.89
N ALA A 598 52.01 27.11 4.72
CA ALA A 598 51.79 26.12 5.78
C ALA A 598 52.82 24.99 5.70
N TYR A 599 52.98 24.23 6.78
CA TYR A 599 53.66 22.94 6.70
C TYR A 599 52.79 21.92 5.97
N SER A 600 53.44 21.12 5.12
CA SER A 600 52.90 19.88 4.55
C SER A 600 53.26 18.68 5.45
N LEU A 601 52.78 17.49 5.09
CA LEU A 601 53.20 16.24 5.71
C LEU A 601 54.70 15.97 5.50
N ASP A 602 55.25 16.28 4.33
CA ASP A 602 56.64 15.96 3.98
C ASP A 602 57.68 16.75 4.79
N ALA A 603 57.25 17.75 5.56
CA ALA A 603 58.07 18.39 6.58
C ALA A 603 58.57 17.39 7.65
N ASN A 604 57.93 16.21 7.78
CA ASN A 604 58.28 15.13 8.71
C ASN A 604 58.35 15.58 10.17
N ILE A 605 57.51 16.55 10.51
CA ILE A 605 57.20 17.04 11.86
C ILE A 605 55.67 17.06 11.98
N PRO A 606 55.08 16.78 13.16
CA PRO A 606 53.63 16.63 13.33
C PRO A 606 52.92 17.99 13.26
N THR A 607 52.86 18.54 12.05
CA THR A 607 52.40 19.90 11.71
C THR A 607 51.63 19.93 10.39
N GLU A 608 51.37 18.76 9.80
CA GLU A 608 50.55 18.58 8.61
C GLU A 608 49.16 19.21 8.77
N PRO A 609 48.47 19.54 7.67
CA PRO A 609 47.07 19.98 7.75
C PRO A 609 46.19 18.92 8.42
N ILE A 610 45.31 19.35 9.32
CA ILE A 610 44.36 18.48 10.03
C ILE A 610 42.94 18.96 9.78
N LEU A 611 42.09 18.08 9.24
CA LEU A 611 40.65 18.32 9.17
C LEU A 611 40.01 18.02 10.52
N HIS A 612 39.32 19.00 11.09
CA HIS A 612 38.44 18.82 12.25
C HIS A 612 36.98 18.86 11.81
N VAL A 613 36.20 17.88 12.28
CA VAL A 613 34.74 17.83 12.02
C VAL A 613 34.02 17.43 13.30
N GLU A 614 32.96 18.17 13.62
CA GLU A 614 31.97 17.81 14.62
C GLU A 614 30.67 17.46 13.89
N TYR A 615 30.10 16.31 14.20
CA TYR A 615 28.87 15.83 13.58
C TYR A 615 27.96 15.18 14.60
N VAL A 616 26.68 15.09 14.26
CA VAL A 616 25.74 14.18 14.92
C VAL A 616 25.38 13.09 13.93
N ASP A 617 25.20 11.86 14.41
CA ASP A 617 24.72 10.78 13.55
C ASP A 617 23.43 11.26 12.88
N GLY A 618 23.42 11.22 11.55
CA GLY A 618 22.26 11.61 10.78
C GLY A 618 21.08 10.72 11.16
N VAL A 619 19.87 11.27 11.09
CA VAL A 619 18.69 10.41 10.94
C VAL A 619 18.98 9.58 9.70
N VAL A 620 19.09 8.26 9.85
CA VAL A 620 19.36 7.37 8.71
C VAL A 620 18.13 7.41 7.82
N ASN A 621 18.06 8.42 6.95
CA ASN A 621 17.22 8.39 5.78
C ASN A 621 17.89 7.37 4.87
N PHE A 622 17.46 6.11 4.98
CA PHE A 622 17.48 5.27 3.80
C PHE A 622 16.39 5.84 2.90
N PRO A 623 16.70 6.60 1.83
CA PRO A 623 15.69 6.79 0.82
C PRO A 623 15.29 5.40 0.30
N PRO A 624 14.05 5.21 -0.19
CA PRO A 624 13.58 3.95 -0.76
C PRO A 624 14.26 3.66 -2.11
N VAL A 625 15.59 3.72 -2.19
CA VAL A 625 16.38 3.43 -3.38
C VAL A 625 17.18 2.15 -3.13
N SER A 626 16.45 1.05 -3.21
CA SER A 626 16.96 -0.31 -3.36
C SER A 626 17.87 -0.43 -4.59
N PHE A 627 19.14 -0.76 -4.38
CA PHE A 627 20.18 -1.02 -5.39
C PHE A 627 20.28 -2.51 -5.78
N LEU A 628 19.32 -3.33 -5.34
CA LEU A 628 19.30 -4.75 -5.60
C LEU A 628 17.90 -5.30 -5.84
N ASP A 629 17.86 -6.44 -6.52
CA ASP A 629 16.65 -7.23 -6.75
C ASP A 629 17.03 -8.71 -6.83
N ALA A 630 16.10 -9.62 -6.53
CA ALA A 630 16.39 -11.05 -6.54
C ALA A 630 15.14 -11.88 -6.84
N GLY A 631 15.36 -13.11 -7.29
CA GLY A 631 14.27 -14.03 -7.55
C GLY A 631 14.76 -15.39 -8.02
N THR A 632 13.91 -16.12 -8.74
CA THR A 632 14.23 -17.44 -9.28
C THR A 632 14.10 -17.50 -10.79
N LEU A 633 14.95 -18.31 -11.42
CA LEU A 633 14.91 -18.66 -12.83
C LEU A 633 14.81 -20.17 -12.99
N THR A 634 14.27 -20.57 -14.14
CA THR A 634 14.28 -21.96 -14.62
C THR A 634 15.03 -21.98 -15.93
N LEU A 635 16.18 -22.69 -15.97
CA LEU A 635 17.11 -22.67 -17.09
C LEU A 635 17.36 -24.08 -17.64
N ASN A 636 17.40 -24.20 -18.96
CA ASN A 636 17.85 -25.39 -19.70
C ASN A 636 18.93 -24.97 -20.72
N SER A 637 19.17 -25.76 -21.76
CA SER A 637 20.15 -25.45 -22.82
C SER A 637 19.84 -24.20 -23.66
N GLU A 638 18.61 -23.69 -23.62
CA GLU A 638 18.17 -22.55 -24.40
C GLU A 638 18.42 -21.23 -23.65
N TRP A 639 18.75 -20.18 -24.40
CA TRP A 639 18.88 -18.83 -23.85
C TRP A 639 17.52 -18.32 -23.38
N LYS A 640 17.41 -18.04 -22.08
CA LYS A 640 16.23 -17.43 -21.48
C LYS A 640 16.52 -15.98 -21.12
N GLN A 641 15.59 -15.09 -21.44
CA GLN A 641 15.64 -13.69 -21.01
C GLN A 641 15.20 -13.59 -19.56
N LEU A 642 15.93 -12.83 -18.77
CA LEU A 642 15.51 -12.43 -17.43
C LEU A 642 14.52 -11.27 -17.57
N GLU A 643 13.30 -11.44 -17.07
CA GLU A 643 12.31 -10.36 -17.00
C GLU A 643 12.73 -9.39 -15.89
N THR A 644 13.44 -8.33 -16.25
CA THR A 644 13.82 -7.27 -15.31
C THR A 644 12.66 -6.27 -15.22
N GLN A 645 12.04 -6.16 -14.04
CA GLN A 645 10.90 -5.24 -13.86
C GLN A 645 11.32 -3.79 -13.56
N GLN A 646 12.62 -3.48 -13.41
CA GLN A 646 13.05 -2.18 -12.89
C GLN A 646 14.38 -1.65 -13.46
N ASN A 647 14.50 -0.32 -13.50
CA ASN A 647 15.64 0.48 -14.00
C ASN A 647 16.87 0.46 -13.06
N LEU A 648 17.42 -0.71 -12.71
CA LEU A 648 18.70 -0.76 -12.00
C LEU A 648 19.82 -0.16 -12.87
N GLN A 649 20.71 0.62 -12.28
CA GLN A 649 21.86 1.19 -12.97
C GLN A 649 23.01 0.18 -13.05
N ASN A 650 23.36 -0.20 -14.29
CA ASN A 650 24.48 -1.10 -14.60
C ASN A 650 24.55 -2.38 -13.72
N PRO A 651 23.45 -3.13 -13.53
CA PRO A 651 23.43 -4.23 -12.57
C PRO A 651 24.33 -5.39 -12.98
N VAL A 652 25.06 -5.96 -12.03
CA VAL A 652 25.71 -7.27 -12.18
C VAL A 652 24.71 -8.38 -11.86
N LEU A 653 24.82 -9.52 -12.54
CA LEU A 653 24.00 -10.70 -12.28
C LEU A 653 24.83 -11.77 -11.59
N ILE A 654 24.45 -12.13 -10.36
CA ILE A 654 24.93 -13.32 -9.67
C ILE A 654 23.83 -14.36 -9.67
N VAL A 655 24.18 -15.60 -10.00
CA VAL A 655 23.23 -16.72 -10.01
C VAL A 655 23.61 -17.75 -8.95
N GLY A 656 22.59 -18.33 -8.33
CA GLY A 656 22.73 -19.28 -7.25
C GLY A 656 23.07 -20.69 -7.71
N THR A 657 22.94 -21.65 -6.80
CA THR A 657 23.30 -23.04 -7.05
C THR A 657 22.18 -23.75 -7.82
N PRO A 658 22.42 -24.32 -9.02
CA PRO A 658 21.38 -25.02 -9.76
C PRO A 658 21.01 -26.35 -9.08
N THR A 659 19.72 -26.69 -9.12
CA THR A 659 19.17 -28.00 -8.66
C THR A 659 19.76 -29.19 -9.44
N THR A 660 19.45 -30.44 -9.07
CA THR A 660 19.87 -31.65 -9.81
C THR A 660 18.73 -32.38 -10.51
N HIS A 661 17.85 -31.66 -11.22
CA HIS A 661 16.83 -32.30 -12.05
C HIS A 661 17.44 -32.99 -13.28
N GLY A 662 18.48 -32.39 -13.87
CA GLY A 662 19.35 -33.03 -14.85
C GLY A 662 20.54 -33.70 -14.17
N LEU A 663 20.98 -34.83 -14.72
CA LEU A 663 22.06 -35.64 -14.14
C LEU A 663 23.46 -35.16 -14.56
N GLN A 664 23.54 -34.36 -15.61
CA GLN A 664 24.78 -33.97 -16.25
C GLN A 664 25.37 -32.69 -15.61
N PRO A 665 26.70 -32.63 -15.44
CA PRO A 665 27.37 -31.44 -14.91
C PRO A 665 27.43 -30.31 -15.94
N GLY A 666 27.41 -29.08 -15.43
CA GLY A 666 27.48 -27.89 -16.27
C GLY A 666 27.58 -26.58 -15.48
N VAL A 667 27.59 -25.48 -16.22
CA VAL A 667 27.69 -24.12 -15.69
C VAL A 667 26.49 -23.29 -16.17
N ILE A 668 26.26 -22.16 -15.52
CA ILE A 668 25.34 -21.15 -16.03
C ILE A 668 26.12 -20.16 -16.89
N GLN A 669 25.68 -19.97 -18.13
CA GLN A 669 26.21 -18.93 -19.01
C GLN A 669 25.29 -17.71 -18.98
N ILE A 670 25.89 -16.52 -18.92
CA ILE A 670 25.18 -15.23 -18.87
C ILE A 670 25.63 -14.38 -20.05
N ARG A 671 24.71 -13.59 -20.60
CA ARG A 671 25.00 -12.44 -21.45
C ARG A 671 24.32 -11.22 -20.84
N ASN A 672 25.13 -10.35 -20.26
CA ASN A 672 24.71 -9.10 -19.63
C ASN A 672 25.53 -7.96 -20.25
N GLN A 673 24.95 -7.30 -21.25
CA GLN A 673 25.50 -6.05 -21.80
C GLN A 673 25.26 -4.98 -20.74
N SER A 674 26.31 -4.25 -20.35
CA SER A 674 26.45 -3.48 -19.11
C SER A 674 25.31 -2.51 -18.73
N ASP A 675 24.37 -2.23 -19.63
CA ASP A 675 23.18 -1.40 -19.42
C ASP A 675 22.01 -2.11 -18.71
N GLY A 676 22.11 -3.42 -18.47
CA GLY A 676 21.08 -4.19 -17.74
C GLY A 676 19.79 -4.45 -18.51
N THR A 677 19.69 -4.07 -19.79
CA THR A 677 18.43 -4.11 -20.56
C THR A 677 18.17 -5.43 -21.29
N ASN A 678 19.21 -6.25 -21.49
CA ASN A 678 19.12 -7.51 -22.25
C ASN A 678 19.89 -8.65 -21.56
N ILE A 679 19.57 -8.91 -20.28
CA ILE A 679 20.18 -9.99 -19.52
C ILE A 679 19.56 -11.32 -19.95
N THR A 680 20.39 -12.24 -20.46
CA THR A 680 19.98 -13.60 -20.79
C THR A 680 20.89 -14.62 -20.11
N ALA A 681 20.32 -15.78 -19.74
CA ALA A 681 21.06 -16.87 -19.11
C ALA A 681 20.61 -18.23 -19.64
N ARG A 682 21.48 -19.25 -19.52
CA ARG A 682 21.14 -20.65 -19.81
C ARG A 682 22.00 -21.61 -18.98
N PHE A 683 21.52 -22.84 -18.83
CA PHE A 683 22.33 -23.95 -18.36
C PHE A 683 23.15 -24.51 -19.52
N ARG A 684 24.44 -24.76 -19.30
CA ARG A 684 25.34 -25.29 -20.33
C ARG A 684 26.17 -26.42 -19.75
N GLU A 685 25.95 -27.62 -20.25
CA GLU A 685 26.81 -28.77 -19.97
C GLU A 685 28.24 -28.53 -20.48
N TRP A 686 29.20 -29.20 -19.83
CA TRP A 686 30.59 -29.28 -20.31
C TRP A 686 30.68 -29.83 -21.74
N ASP A 687 31.69 -29.42 -22.51
CA ASP A 687 31.70 -29.65 -23.97
C ASP A 687 31.92 -31.10 -24.40
N TYR A 688 32.34 -32.00 -23.49
CA TYR A 688 32.42 -33.44 -23.74
C TYR A 688 31.04 -34.14 -23.72
N LEU A 689 29.97 -33.43 -23.33
CA LEU A 689 28.58 -33.92 -23.30
C LEU A 689 27.78 -33.46 -24.53
N ASP A 690 26.50 -33.81 -24.60
CA ASP A 690 25.64 -33.57 -25.77
C ASP A 690 25.04 -32.15 -25.83
N LYS A 691 25.21 -31.38 -24.75
CA LYS A 691 24.78 -29.98 -24.60
C LYS A 691 23.27 -29.81 -24.49
N LEU A 692 22.53 -30.89 -24.23
CA LEU A 692 21.09 -30.91 -24.01
C LEU A 692 20.77 -31.24 -22.55
N HIS A 693 20.24 -30.24 -21.82
CA HIS A 693 20.03 -30.35 -20.38
C HIS A 693 18.56 -30.16 -19.98
N ALA A 694 18.15 -30.88 -18.94
CA ALA A 694 16.85 -30.68 -18.29
C ALA A 694 16.78 -29.29 -17.63
N SER A 695 15.56 -28.85 -17.30
CA SER A 695 15.38 -27.55 -16.65
C SER A 695 15.78 -27.58 -15.17
N GLU A 696 16.63 -26.65 -14.76
CA GLU A 696 17.06 -26.46 -13.38
C GLU A 696 16.49 -25.19 -12.76
N SER A 697 16.18 -25.24 -11.46
CA SER A 697 15.77 -24.08 -10.66
C SER A 697 16.98 -23.42 -9.99
N ILE A 698 17.10 -22.11 -10.15
CA ILE A 698 18.25 -21.33 -9.70
C ILE A 698 17.79 -19.98 -9.16
N ALA A 699 18.40 -19.50 -8.08
CA ALA A 699 18.21 -18.14 -7.60
C ALA A 699 18.99 -17.14 -8.46
N TYR A 700 18.56 -15.90 -8.55
CA TYR A 700 19.36 -14.81 -9.12
C TYR A 700 19.35 -13.61 -8.19
N LEU A 701 20.44 -12.85 -8.22
CA LEU A 701 20.64 -11.59 -7.53
C LEU A 701 21.19 -10.57 -8.52
N LEU A 702 20.48 -9.45 -8.66
CA LEU A 702 20.90 -8.27 -9.39
C LEU A 702 21.36 -7.22 -8.38
N VAL A 703 22.56 -6.66 -8.58
CA VAL A 703 23.11 -5.59 -7.72
C VAL A 703 23.68 -4.50 -8.62
N GLU A 704 23.31 -3.24 -8.39
CA GLU A 704 23.95 -2.09 -9.06
C GLU A 704 25.45 -2.11 -8.78
N GLU A 705 26.26 -1.89 -9.81
CA GLU A 705 27.73 -1.81 -9.64
C GLU A 705 28.11 -0.65 -8.71
N GLY A 706 28.96 -0.90 -7.72
CA GLY A 706 29.31 0.09 -6.69
C GLY A 706 29.45 -0.49 -5.29
N VAL A 707 29.71 0.37 -4.31
CA VAL A 707 29.74 0.05 -2.87
C VAL A 707 28.45 0.56 -2.25
N HIS A 708 27.73 -0.32 -1.57
CA HIS A 708 26.42 -0.02 -0.97
C HIS A 708 26.42 -0.40 0.51
N GLN A 709 25.84 0.47 1.34
CA GLN A 709 25.72 0.24 2.77
C GLN A 709 24.39 -0.48 3.07
N LEU A 710 24.45 -1.59 3.82
CA LEU A 710 23.28 -2.36 4.26
C LEU A 710 22.80 -1.93 5.65
N SER A 711 23.75 -1.65 6.54
CA SER A 711 23.56 -1.11 7.89
C SER A 711 24.85 -0.39 8.29
N PRO A 712 24.96 0.33 9.41
CA PRO A 712 26.21 1.01 9.81
C PRO A 712 27.46 0.12 9.75
N ASP A 713 27.33 -1.18 10.04
CA ASP A 713 28.44 -2.13 10.08
C ASP A 713 28.44 -3.15 8.92
N ALA A 714 27.41 -3.17 8.07
CA ALA A 714 27.26 -4.15 6.98
C ALA A 714 27.30 -3.50 5.59
N VAL A 715 28.04 -4.12 4.67
CA VAL A 715 28.43 -3.55 3.38
C VAL A 715 28.33 -4.62 2.31
N ILE A 716 27.79 -4.24 1.15
CA ILE A 716 27.84 -5.04 -0.07
C ILE A 716 28.50 -4.21 -1.16
N GLN A 717 29.39 -4.83 -1.95
CA GLN A 717 29.91 -4.19 -3.14
C GLN A 717 29.78 -5.11 -4.34
N ALA A 718 29.54 -4.52 -5.50
CA ALA A 718 29.49 -5.19 -6.79
C ALA A 718 30.49 -4.55 -7.75
N GLY A 719 31.19 -5.37 -8.54
CA GLY A 719 32.16 -4.87 -9.52
C GLY A 719 32.40 -5.81 -10.69
N ARG A 720 32.87 -5.26 -11.81
CA ARG A 720 33.22 -6.00 -13.03
C ARG A 720 34.72 -5.99 -13.31
N PHE A 721 35.19 -7.04 -13.98
CA PHE A 721 36.57 -7.12 -14.46
C PHE A 721 36.71 -8.02 -15.69
N GLN A 722 37.73 -7.76 -16.52
CA GLN A 722 38.08 -8.62 -17.66
C GLN A 722 38.91 -9.83 -17.21
N ILE A 723 38.64 -11.00 -17.78
CA ILE A 723 39.42 -12.23 -17.55
C ILE A 723 39.60 -12.98 -18.87
N GLU A 724 40.77 -13.58 -19.08
CA GLU A 724 41.09 -14.31 -20.30
C GLU A 724 42.08 -15.45 -20.03
N GLY A 725 42.20 -16.36 -20.99
CA GLY A 725 42.97 -17.59 -20.82
C GLY A 725 42.32 -18.57 -19.85
N THR A 726 42.79 -19.81 -19.91
CA THR A 726 42.35 -20.89 -19.02
C THR A 726 43.42 -21.16 -17.97
N ASN A 727 43.01 -21.36 -16.72
CA ASN A 727 43.86 -21.61 -15.55
C ASN A 727 44.96 -20.54 -15.33
N LYS A 728 44.65 -19.28 -15.64
CA LYS A 728 45.51 -18.11 -15.36
C LYS A 728 44.94 -17.33 -14.19
N TRP A 729 45.66 -17.30 -13.09
CA TRP A 729 45.27 -16.59 -11.88
C TRP A 729 45.47 -15.08 -12.03
N LYS A 730 44.46 -14.31 -11.63
CA LYS A 730 44.44 -12.85 -11.64
C LYS A 730 44.04 -12.33 -10.26
N ASN A 731 44.73 -11.30 -9.79
CA ASN A 731 44.36 -10.57 -8.58
C ASN A 731 43.24 -9.58 -8.93
N VAL A 732 42.17 -9.59 -8.16
CA VAL A 732 41.08 -8.62 -8.24
C VAL A 732 41.01 -7.90 -6.90
N ALA A 733 41.26 -6.59 -6.94
CA ALA A 733 41.06 -5.72 -5.80
C ALA A 733 39.58 -5.38 -5.67
N PHE A 734 39.12 -5.31 -4.42
CA PHE A 734 37.84 -4.69 -4.12
C PHE A 734 37.89 -3.19 -4.37
N ALA A 735 36.75 -2.59 -4.71
CA ALA A 735 36.64 -1.13 -4.83
C ALA A 735 36.94 -0.46 -3.48
N ARG A 736 36.59 -1.14 -2.38
CA ARG A 736 36.94 -0.76 -1.01
C ARG A 736 37.39 -1.98 -0.20
N ALA A 737 38.39 -1.80 0.65
CA ALA A 737 38.73 -2.80 1.66
C ALA A 737 37.58 -2.98 2.68
N PHE A 738 37.32 -4.22 3.08
CA PHE A 738 36.36 -4.53 4.14
C PHE A 738 37.02 -4.52 5.52
N ALA A 739 36.21 -4.36 6.58
CA ALA A 739 36.69 -4.41 7.96
C ALA A 739 37.18 -5.82 8.35
N ASP A 740 36.59 -6.87 7.75
CA ASP A 740 37.11 -8.23 7.78
C ASP A 740 36.88 -8.94 6.43
N THR A 741 37.28 -10.20 6.33
CA THR A 741 37.16 -11.01 5.11
C THR A 741 35.69 -11.15 4.71
N PRO A 742 35.25 -10.63 3.55
CA PRO A 742 33.88 -10.73 3.10
C PRO A 742 33.57 -12.12 2.52
N HIS A 743 32.29 -12.42 2.35
CA HIS A 743 31.82 -13.49 1.48
C HIS A 743 31.79 -13.00 0.03
N VAL A 744 32.21 -13.83 -0.93
CA VAL A 744 32.31 -13.43 -2.34
C VAL A 744 31.57 -14.39 -3.26
N PHE A 745 30.78 -13.87 -4.20
CA PHE A 745 30.02 -14.61 -5.21
C PHE A 745 30.32 -14.08 -6.61
N LEU A 746 30.54 -14.96 -7.60
CA LEU A 746 30.96 -14.53 -8.93
C LEU A 746 30.30 -15.33 -10.05
N ASN A 747 30.05 -14.65 -11.16
CA ASN A 747 29.71 -15.31 -12.42
C ASN A 747 30.33 -14.57 -13.61
N LEU A 748 30.65 -15.32 -14.66
CA LEU A 748 30.91 -14.73 -15.98
C LEU A 748 29.64 -14.01 -16.45
N GLN A 749 29.79 -12.77 -16.91
CA GLN A 749 28.72 -11.91 -17.41
C GLN A 749 28.57 -11.96 -18.93
N THR A 750 29.59 -12.50 -19.61
CA THR A 750 29.59 -12.73 -21.05
C THR A 750 29.77 -14.22 -21.35
N ALA A 751 29.51 -14.58 -22.59
CA ALA A 751 29.78 -15.91 -23.15
C ALA A 751 30.34 -15.71 -24.57
N ASN A 752 31.57 -15.18 -24.61
CA ASN A 752 32.29 -14.83 -25.84
C ASN A 752 33.04 -16.05 -26.40
N GLY A 753 33.45 -16.98 -25.53
CA GLY A 753 34.10 -18.23 -25.90
C GLY A 753 33.14 -19.28 -26.48
N GLY A 754 33.66 -20.15 -27.34
CA GLY A 754 32.92 -21.32 -27.83
C GLY A 754 32.87 -22.49 -26.84
N ASN A 755 33.84 -22.52 -25.92
CA ASN A 755 33.99 -23.55 -24.89
C ASN A 755 33.32 -23.13 -23.58
N THR A 756 32.99 -24.13 -22.77
CA THR A 756 32.33 -23.98 -21.48
C THR A 756 33.38 -23.73 -20.40
N ALA A 757 33.17 -22.70 -19.59
CA ALA A 757 34.12 -22.27 -18.57
C ALA A 757 33.41 -21.88 -17.27
N ALA A 758 34.12 -22.08 -16.15
CA ALA A 758 33.73 -21.68 -14.81
C ALA A 758 34.77 -20.72 -14.20
N LEU A 759 34.40 -20.03 -13.13
CA LEU A 759 35.33 -19.22 -12.32
C LEU A 759 35.72 -20.00 -11.06
N ARG A 760 37.00 -19.96 -10.72
CA ARG A 760 37.52 -20.47 -9.43
C ARG A 760 38.19 -19.34 -8.67
N VAL A 761 37.97 -19.31 -7.36
CA VAL A 761 38.44 -18.26 -6.46
C VAL A 761 39.30 -18.84 -5.36
N ARG A 762 40.31 -18.08 -4.93
CA ARG A 762 41.10 -18.39 -3.73
C ARG A 762 41.63 -17.10 -3.10
N ASN A 763 42.25 -17.22 -1.92
CA ASN A 763 42.96 -16.14 -1.24
C ASN A 763 42.09 -14.88 -1.00
N VAL A 764 40.80 -15.08 -0.71
CA VAL A 764 39.89 -14.00 -0.30
C VAL A 764 40.39 -13.39 1.00
N ASN A 765 40.54 -12.08 1.02
CA ASN A 765 40.93 -11.29 2.19
C ASN A 765 40.24 -9.92 2.12
N GLN A 766 40.47 -9.06 3.11
CA GLN A 766 39.86 -7.72 3.21
C GLN A 766 40.04 -6.84 1.97
N ASN A 767 41.10 -7.02 1.17
CA ASN A 767 41.44 -6.16 0.04
C ASN A 767 41.03 -6.73 -1.33
N GLY A 768 40.70 -8.02 -1.41
CA GLY A 768 40.39 -8.65 -2.67
C GLY A 768 40.52 -10.17 -2.65
N PHE A 769 40.63 -10.75 -3.84
CA PHE A 769 40.74 -12.19 -4.06
C PHE A 769 41.54 -12.51 -5.33
N GLU A 770 41.96 -13.77 -5.47
CA GLU A 770 42.50 -14.30 -6.71
C GLU A 770 41.44 -15.11 -7.46
N VAL A 771 41.37 -14.96 -8.78
CA VAL A 771 40.40 -15.66 -9.63
C VAL A 771 41.05 -16.20 -10.90
N ALA A 772 40.59 -17.37 -11.35
CA ALA A 772 40.94 -17.95 -12.64
C ALA A 772 39.67 -18.40 -13.39
N LEU A 773 39.67 -18.22 -14.71
CA LEU A 773 38.73 -18.88 -15.62
C LEU A 773 39.27 -20.27 -15.92
N ILE A 774 38.42 -21.30 -15.77
CA ILE A 774 38.81 -22.70 -15.98
C ILE A 774 37.81 -23.38 -16.93
N GLU A 775 38.33 -23.85 -18.06
CA GLU A 775 37.62 -24.75 -18.98
C GLU A 775 37.71 -26.20 -18.51
N GLN A 776 37.02 -27.12 -19.17
CA GLN A 776 37.16 -28.56 -18.94
C GLN A 776 38.62 -29.03 -18.95
N GLU A 777 38.93 -30.07 -18.19
CA GLU A 777 40.30 -30.45 -17.85
C GLU A 777 41.17 -30.74 -19.09
N ASN A 778 40.61 -31.37 -20.12
CA ASN A 778 41.30 -31.63 -21.39
C ASN A 778 41.66 -30.38 -22.21
N LEU A 779 41.12 -29.21 -21.85
CA LEU A 779 41.38 -27.92 -22.48
C LEU A 779 42.26 -27.01 -21.60
N ILE A 780 42.73 -27.48 -20.44
CA ILE A 780 43.67 -26.69 -19.63
C ILE A 780 44.95 -26.42 -20.45
N GLY A 781 45.15 -25.15 -20.80
CA GLY A 781 46.27 -24.66 -21.59
C GLY A 781 45.95 -24.27 -23.04
N SER A 782 44.72 -24.50 -23.55
CA SER A 782 44.34 -24.12 -24.93
C SER A 782 44.15 -22.62 -25.15
N GLY A 783 44.11 -21.84 -24.06
CA GLY A 783 43.72 -20.43 -24.06
C GLY A 783 42.20 -20.26 -24.11
N HIS A 784 41.73 -19.05 -23.77
CA HIS A 784 40.31 -18.66 -23.83
C HIS A 784 40.25 -17.18 -24.21
N VAL A 785 39.27 -16.78 -25.01
CA VAL A 785 39.06 -15.38 -25.40
C VAL A 785 38.67 -14.52 -24.18
N PRO A 786 38.86 -13.18 -24.23
CA PRO A 786 38.43 -12.30 -23.16
C PRO A 786 36.92 -12.39 -22.85
N GLU A 787 36.62 -12.51 -21.56
CA GLU A 787 35.28 -12.52 -20.96
C GLU A 787 35.21 -11.42 -19.90
N THR A 788 34.01 -10.89 -19.66
CA THR A 788 33.71 -10.04 -18.51
C THR A 788 33.19 -10.92 -17.38
N ALA A 789 33.79 -10.84 -16.20
CA ALA A 789 33.28 -11.42 -14.97
C ALA A 789 32.75 -10.31 -14.04
N ALA A 790 31.84 -10.67 -13.14
CA ALA A 790 31.43 -9.80 -12.04
C ALA A 790 31.52 -10.53 -10.71
N TYR A 791 31.70 -9.75 -9.65
CA TYR A 791 31.64 -10.20 -8.28
C TYR A 791 30.61 -9.40 -7.50
N VAL A 792 30.04 -10.04 -6.48
CA VAL A 792 29.38 -9.42 -5.34
C VAL A 792 30.14 -9.87 -4.10
N ALA A 793 30.61 -8.92 -3.30
CA ALA A 793 31.25 -9.19 -2.01
C ALA A 793 30.43 -8.55 -0.90
N ILE A 794 30.12 -9.32 0.13
CA ILE A 794 29.27 -8.89 1.25
C ILE A 794 29.97 -9.18 2.58
N TYR A 795 29.97 -8.18 3.45
CA TYR A 795 30.48 -8.28 4.81
C TYR A 795 29.41 -7.80 5.78
N ASN A 796 29.17 -8.60 6.83
CA ASN A 796 28.35 -8.23 7.97
C ASN A 796 28.97 -8.89 9.22
N PRO A 797 29.27 -8.14 10.29
CA PRO A 797 29.97 -8.68 11.46
C PRO A 797 29.20 -9.79 12.21
N VAL A 798 27.89 -9.92 11.98
CA VAL A 798 27.04 -10.96 12.58
C VAL A 798 26.46 -11.92 11.55
N ASP A 799 26.95 -11.87 10.31
CA ASP A 799 26.55 -12.75 9.19
C ASP A 799 25.04 -12.79 8.87
N THR A 800 24.25 -11.86 9.41
CA THR A 800 22.80 -11.80 9.22
C THR A 800 22.32 -10.36 9.12
N GLY A 801 21.33 -10.10 8.26
CA GLY A 801 20.79 -8.75 8.09
C GLY A 801 19.52 -8.75 7.25
N ALA A 802 19.14 -7.58 6.74
CA ALA A 802 18.03 -7.44 5.81
C ALA A 802 18.41 -6.51 4.64
N VAL A 803 17.75 -6.71 3.51
CA VAL A 803 17.85 -5.89 2.31
C VAL A 803 16.47 -5.52 1.82
N ILE A 804 16.35 -4.42 1.06
CA ILE A 804 15.10 -4.02 0.42
C ILE A 804 15.18 -4.34 -1.06
N PHE A 805 14.25 -5.15 -1.56
CA PHE A 805 14.17 -5.45 -2.99
C PHE A 805 13.52 -4.29 -3.75
N ARG A 806 14.10 -3.91 -4.89
CA ARG A 806 13.56 -2.83 -5.71
C ARG A 806 12.19 -3.13 -6.28
N SER A 807 11.97 -4.39 -6.67
CA SER A 807 10.71 -4.79 -7.29
C SER A 807 9.52 -4.75 -6.33
N THR A 808 9.73 -5.09 -5.06
CA THR A 808 8.62 -5.29 -4.09
C THR A 808 8.58 -4.27 -2.96
N ALA A 809 9.61 -3.41 -2.83
CA ALA A 809 9.82 -2.55 -1.67
C ALA A 809 9.77 -3.29 -0.32
N SER A 810 9.93 -4.63 -0.33
CA SER A 810 9.83 -5.45 0.87
C SER A 810 11.19 -5.57 1.54
N ILE A 811 11.19 -5.51 2.87
CA ILE A 811 12.35 -5.85 3.69
C ILE A 811 12.47 -7.38 3.73
N VAL A 812 13.62 -7.88 3.29
CA VAL A 812 13.88 -9.31 3.13
C VAL A 812 15.14 -9.70 3.90
N PRO A 813 15.08 -10.72 4.79
CA PRO A 813 16.24 -11.14 5.56
C PRO A 813 17.27 -11.86 4.68
N TYR A 814 18.54 -11.77 5.06
CA TYR A 814 19.62 -12.58 4.51
C TYR A 814 20.52 -13.16 5.61
N SER A 815 21.16 -14.28 5.32
CA SER A 815 22.20 -14.90 6.15
C SER A 815 23.41 -15.32 5.32
N LEU A 816 24.58 -15.32 5.95
CA LEU A 816 25.90 -15.65 5.39
C LEU A 816 26.53 -16.79 6.22
N GLU A 817 27.26 -17.67 5.56
CA GLU A 817 28.01 -18.76 6.19
C GLU A 817 29.11 -19.22 5.22
N ASN A 818 30.09 -19.94 5.73
CA ASN A 818 30.93 -20.77 4.88
C ASN A 818 31.05 -22.18 5.46
N SER A 819 31.16 -23.17 4.59
CA SER A 819 31.37 -24.55 5.02
C SER A 819 32.40 -25.27 4.14
N LEU A 820 32.88 -26.42 4.61
CA LEU A 820 33.72 -27.32 3.82
C LEU A 820 32.82 -28.31 3.07
N VAL A 821 32.85 -28.26 1.75
CA VAL A 821 32.03 -29.09 0.87
C VAL A 821 32.91 -30.04 0.07
N THR A 822 32.44 -31.26 -0.16
CA THR A 822 33.12 -32.27 -0.99
C THR A 822 32.18 -32.76 -2.10
N HIS A 823 32.56 -33.81 -2.82
CA HIS A 823 31.66 -34.56 -3.70
C HIS A 823 30.47 -35.22 -2.98
N VAL A 824 30.52 -35.30 -1.63
CA VAL A 824 29.43 -35.80 -0.80
C VAL A 824 28.44 -34.69 -0.48
N TRP A 825 27.15 -35.02 -0.60
CA TRP A 825 26.04 -34.15 -0.20
C TRP A 825 26.17 -33.68 1.25
N THR A 826 26.23 -32.36 1.43
CA THR A 826 26.48 -31.66 2.69
C THR A 826 25.35 -30.65 2.93
N ASP A 827 24.89 -30.52 4.17
CA ASP A 827 23.92 -29.49 4.54
C ASP A 827 24.57 -28.10 4.55
N ALA A 828 23.84 -27.10 4.09
CA ALA A 828 24.28 -25.73 3.87
C ALA A 828 23.08 -24.81 4.01
N MET A 829 22.89 -24.18 5.18
CA MET A 829 21.75 -23.32 5.48
C MET A 829 20.38 -23.95 5.15
N GLY A 830 20.18 -25.22 5.48
CA GLY A 830 18.94 -25.95 5.18
C GLY A 830 18.75 -26.34 3.71
N GLN A 831 19.74 -26.10 2.86
CA GLN A 831 19.88 -26.71 1.53
C GLN A 831 20.89 -27.85 1.58
N THR A 832 20.84 -28.77 0.61
CA THR A 832 21.85 -29.83 0.51
C THR A 832 22.67 -29.64 -0.77
N ILE A 833 23.97 -29.41 -0.63
CA ILE A 833 24.88 -29.12 -1.75
C ILE A 833 26.02 -30.13 -1.87
N ARG A 834 26.62 -30.22 -3.05
CA ARG A 834 27.86 -30.96 -3.29
C ARG A 834 28.73 -30.25 -4.32
N LEU A 835 30.01 -30.63 -4.36
CA LEU A 835 30.91 -30.36 -5.45
C LEU A 835 30.74 -31.41 -6.54
N GLU A 836 30.62 -30.99 -7.80
CA GLU A 836 30.45 -31.86 -8.96
C GLU A 836 31.57 -31.63 -9.96
N GLU A 837 32.48 -32.61 -10.05
CA GLU A 837 33.67 -32.56 -10.89
C GLU A 837 33.34 -32.71 -12.38
N GLU A 838 34.14 -32.04 -13.19
CA GLU A 838 34.22 -32.20 -14.63
C GLU A 838 34.99 -33.48 -14.99
N GLN A 839 34.56 -34.23 -16.02
CA GLN A 839 35.07 -35.59 -16.30
C GLN A 839 35.65 -35.78 -17.72
N SER A 840 36.21 -34.72 -18.33
CA SER A 840 36.70 -34.82 -19.71
C SER A 840 37.94 -35.71 -19.83
N ARG A 841 38.85 -35.68 -18.86
CA ARG A 841 40.12 -36.41 -18.93
C ARG A 841 40.09 -37.72 -18.16
N ASP A 842 39.46 -37.72 -16.99
CA ASP A 842 39.19 -38.92 -16.23
C ASP A 842 37.75 -38.92 -15.68
N LYS A 843 37.36 -40.03 -15.08
CA LYS A 843 36.02 -40.24 -14.53
C LYS A 843 36.04 -40.24 -13.00
N GLU A 844 37.09 -39.68 -12.40
CA GLU A 844 37.11 -39.49 -10.96
C GLU A 844 35.96 -38.54 -10.56
N ILE A 845 35.39 -38.80 -9.39
CA ILE A 845 34.37 -37.95 -8.78
C ILE A 845 34.74 -37.58 -7.35
N PHE A 846 35.95 -37.94 -6.93
CA PHE A 846 36.44 -37.73 -5.58
C PHE A 846 37.13 -36.38 -5.53
N HIS A 847 36.43 -35.40 -4.95
CA HIS A 847 37.03 -34.10 -4.68
C HIS A 847 37.43 -33.93 -3.22
N ALA A 848 38.56 -33.28 -2.99
CA ALA A 848 38.98 -32.83 -1.66
C ALA A 848 38.03 -31.74 -1.12
N PRO A 849 37.89 -31.59 0.21
CA PRO A 849 37.05 -30.53 0.78
C PRO A 849 37.51 -29.14 0.37
N GLU A 850 36.59 -28.33 -0.15
CA GLU A 850 36.82 -26.92 -0.47
C GLU A 850 35.92 -26.02 0.38
N LYS A 851 36.44 -24.85 0.74
CA LYS A 851 35.68 -23.80 1.42
C LYS A 851 34.70 -23.17 0.42
N VAL A 852 33.43 -23.12 0.81
CA VAL A 852 32.33 -22.58 0.00
C VAL A 852 31.61 -21.51 0.80
N ASP A 853 31.60 -20.27 0.29
CA ASP A 853 30.78 -19.18 0.80
C ASP A 853 29.33 -19.39 0.41
N GLN A 854 28.41 -19.05 1.30
CA GLN A 854 26.98 -19.30 1.16
C GLN A 854 26.19 -18.05 1.54
N MET A 855 25.12 -17.80 0.80
CA MET A 855 24.15 -16.76 1.11
C MET A 855 22.74 -17.27 0.89
N LEU A 856 21.88 -17.05 1.88
CA LEU A 856 20.46 -17.35 1.81
C LEU A 856 19.68 -16.05 1.98
N ILE A 857 18.83 -15.71 1.02
CA ILE A 857 17.94 -14.53 1.07
C ILE A 857 16.50 -15.02 1.10
N ASN A 858 15.66 -14.39 1.92
CA ASN A 858 14.24 -14.74 2.10
C ASN A 858 13.99 -16.22 2.46
N ASN A 859 14.95 -16.87 3.12
CA ASN A 859 14.93 -18.30 3.45
C ASN A 859 14.80 -19.28 2.27
N ASN A 860 14.90 -18.83 1.01
CA ASN A 860 14.69 -19.70 -0.16
C ASN A 860 15.61 -19.41 -1.37
N LEU A 861 16.18 -18.21 -1.47
CA LEU A 861 17.11 -17.83 -2.53
C LEU A 861 18.53 -18.17 -2.08
N PHE A 862 19.06 -19.28 -2.60
CA PHE A 862 20.33 -19.84 -2.15
C PHE A 862 21.45 -19.65 -3.18
N PHE A 863 22.60 -19.16 -2.69
CA PHE A 863 23.81 -18.93 -3.45
C PHE A 863 24.99 -19.64 -2.80
N SER A 864 25.88 -20.21 -3.61
CA SER A 864 27.13 -20.80 -3.12
C SER A 864 28.28 -20.52 -4.06
N GLN A 865 29.45 -20.17 -3.52
CA GLN A 865 30.67 -19.92 -4.29
C GLN A 865 31.85 -20.64 -3.65
N ILE A 866 32.56 -21.43 -4.46
CA ILE A 866 33.82 -22.04 -4.05
C ILE A 866 34.89 -20.94 -3.94
N VAL A 867 35.49 -20.79 -2.76
CA VAL A 867 36.47 -19.73 -2.42
C VAL A 867 37.84 -20.27 -1.98
N SER A 868 38.09 -21.55 -2.23
CA SER A 868 39.39 -22.18 -2.07
C SER A 868 39.76 -23.01 -3.30
N PHE A 869 41.03 -23.37 -3.41
CA PHE A 869 41.55 -24.20 -4.51
C PHE A 869 42.43 -25.30 -3.93
N VAL A 870 41.86 -26.49 -3.74
CA VAL A 870 42.52 -27.64 -3.09
C VAL A 870 42.69 -28.81 -4.05
N GLY A 871 41.69 -29.10 -4.89
CA GLY A 871 41.82 -30.10 -5.98
C GLY A 871 42.10 -29.46 -7.34
N ALA A 872 42.76 -30.23 -8.21
CA ALA A 872 43.22 -29.76 -9.51
C ALA A 872 42.08 -29.67 -10.55
N ASP A 873 40.99 -30.40 -10.33
CA ASP A 873 39.96 -30.58 -11.34
C ASP A 873 38.97 -29.42 -11.37
N PRO A 874 38.44 -29.06 -12.56
CA PRO A 874 37.34 -28.14 -12.68
C PRO A 874 36.12 -28.70 -11.93
N VAL A 875 35.51 -27.86 -11.10
CA VAL A 875 34.38 -28.28 -10.27
C VAL A 875 33.37 -27.16 -10.12
N VAL A 876 32.10 -27.53 -9.98
CA VAL A 876 30.97 -26.63 -9.77
C VAL A 876 30.12 -27.09 -8.58
N THR A 877 29.29 -26.21 -8.05
CA THR A 877 28.35 -26.55 -6.97
C THR A 877 26.98 -26.95 -7.54
N ARG A 878 26.35 -27.98 -6.95
CA ARG A 878 24.97 -28.41 -7.25
C ARG A 878 24.16 -28.54 -5.97
N ARG A 879 22.84 -28.32 -6.03
CA ARG A 879 21.91 -28.50 -4.89
C ARG A 879 20.83 -29.54 -5.17
N LYS A 880 20.33 -30.21 -4.13
CA LYS A 880 19.18 -31.13 -4.24
C LYS A 880 17.85 -30.41 -4.35
#